data_AF-A0A6I9UR55-F1
#
_entry.id   AF-A0A6I9UR55-F1
#
_cell.length_a   1.000
_cell.length_b   1.000
_cell.length_c   1.000
_cell.angle_alpha   90.00
_cell.angle_beta   90.00
_cell.angle_gamma   90.00
#
_symmetry.space_group_name_H-M   'P 1'
#
loop_
_entity.id
_entity.type
_entity.pdbx_description
1 polymer ?
#
loop_
_entity_poly.entity_id
_entity_poly.type
_entity_poly.pdbx_seq_one_letter_code
_entity_poly.pdbx_strand_id
1 'polypeptide(L)'
;MEGSQGGGSEREKSNSSSSTTPISAVATFWKDFDLEKERTILDEQGLRIAENQENSQKNRRKLAESTRDFKKASNEEKLVLFNSLLKGYQEEVDKLTKRAKFGENAFLNIYQKLYEAPDPYPVLTSIAEKDAKLSELESENRKMKVELEEFRTESTHLKNQQATIRRLEERTRQLEQQMEEKVKEIVDIKQRNLAEENQKTMEVLRERERMLQDQLRQAQESVSTMRKLHEFAQSQLFELRAQSEEERASKQSEVNLLMDEVEQAQTRLLSLEREKGLLQSQLQSANEESGHKKSDNADANTMLENSLSAKEKIISELNMELHNIETTLSNEREYHLNELKKLKTLLNEKELELEELKKELQARPTEKLVDDLRKKLKILQAVGYNSIEAEDWEAATSGEEMSKMESLLLDKNRKMEHELTQFKVKIAEKSSLLEAAEVKIRELAEQINEQQRLIQKLEDDILKGYSSNEKKGSFFDDWDLSESGGTNQVESAEQRRVPSDLDQSSMLKVICNQRDRFRARLRETEEEIRKLNEKIGMLTTELEKTKADNVKLYGKIRYVQDYNSEKVISRGSKKYAEDLESGLSSDVESKYKKIYEDDINPFAAFSKKERDQRYKELGLRDKITLSSGRFLLGNKYARSFAFFYTIGLHVLVFTCLYRMSALSYLSHGPEENLVGDNVNLPHPQ
;
A
#
# COMPACT_ATOMS: atom_id res chain seq x y z
N MET A 1 3.22 -44.15 -28.31
CA MET A 1 3.01 -44.30 -29.76
C MET A 1 2.96 -42.89 -30.31
N GLU A 2 3.84 -42.37 -31.14
CA GLU A 2 5.04 -42.78 -31.88
C GLU A 2 6.02 -41.58 -31.72
N GLY A 3 7.32 -41.69 -31.54
CA GLY A 3 8.25 -42.50 -32.32
C GLY A 3 8.75 -41.72 -33.54
N SER A 4 9.44 -40.58 -33.37
CA SER A 4 10.22 -40.00 -34.46
C SER A 4 11.58 -39.50 -33.98
N GLN A 5 12.59 -40.25 -34.42
CA GLN A 5 14.02 -39.97 -34.33
C GLN A 5 14.43 -38.93 -35.37
N GLY A 6 15.52 -38.22 -35.07
CA GLY A 6 16.32 -37.49 -36.05
C GLY A 6 16.48 -36.03 -35.64
N GLY A 7 17.67 -35.47 -35.48
CA GLY A 7 19.01 -35.99 -35.53
C GLY A 7 19.87 -34.99 -34.76
N GLY A 8 20.90 -35.48 -34.08
CA GLY A 8 21.87 -34.59 -33.44
C GLY A 8 22.49 -33.69 -34.50
N SER A 9 22.24 -32.39 -34.41
CA SER A 9 23.07 -31.40 -35.08
C SER A 9 24.42 -31.45 -34.38
N GLU A 10 25.32 -32.29 -34.91
CA GLU A 10 26.73 -32.18 -34.61
C GLU A 10 27.12 -30.72 -34.80
N ARG A 11 27.58 -30.12 -33.71
CA ARG A 11 28.31 -28.86 -33.74
C ARG A 11 29.48 -29.07 -34.69
N GLU A 12 29.36 -28.58 -35.92
CA GLU A 12 30.52 -28.11 -36.66
C GLU A 12 31.17 -27.02 -35.81
N LYS A 13 32.08 -27.45 -34.93
CA LYS A 13 33.17 -26.61 -34.47
C LYS A 13 33.98 -26.30 -35.71
N SER A 14 33.62 -25.22 -36.39
CA SER A 14 34.52 -24.55 -37.31
C SER A 14 35.77 -24.20 -36.52
N ASN A 15 36.81 -25.01 -36.70
CA ASN A 15 38.15 -24.76 -36.20
C ASN A 15 38.53 -23.34 -36.65
N SER A 16 38.53 -22.41 -35.71
CA SER A 16 39.10 -21.08 -35.85
C SER A 16 40.63 -21.19 -35.80
N SER A 17 41.20 -21.94 -36.74
CA SER A 17 42.63 -22.01 -36.98
C SER A 17 42.88 -21.32 -38.31
N SER A 18 43.23 -20.03 -38.25
CA SER A 18 44.04 -19.32 -39.24
C SER A 18 43.99 -19.89 -40.66
N SER A 19 42.84 -19.85 -41.30
CA SER A 19 42.71 -20.29 -42.69
C SER A 19 43.01 -19.10 -43.57
N THR A 20 44.29 -18.80 -43.79
CA THR A 20 44.68 -18.22 -45.08
C THR A 20 44.04 -19.11 -46.12
N THR A 21 43.10 -18.57 -46.90
CA THR A 21 42.42 -19.37 -47.92
C THR A 21 43.50 -20.01 -48.79
N PRO A 22 43.32 -21.26 -49.27
CA PRO A 22 44.35 -21.92 -50.08
C PRO A 22 44.85 -21.03 -51.23
N ILE A 23 43.96 -20.18 -51.75
CA ILE A 23 44.23 -19.16 -52.77
C ILE A 23 45.16 -18.06 -52.24
N SER A 24 44.94 -17.55 -51.03
CA SER A 24 45.83 -16.56 -50.39
C SER A 24 47.23 -17.14 -50.15
N ALA A 25 47.33 -18.39 -49.68
CA ALA A 25 48.63 -19.03 -49.49
C ALA A 25 49.39 -19.22 -50.81
N VAL A 26 48.68 -19.61 -51.89
CA VAL A 26 49.27 -19.74 -53.24
C VAL A 26 49.65 -18.38 -53.83
N ALA A 27 48.85 -17.33 -53.61
CA ALA A 27 49.19 -15.97 -54.02
C ALA A 27 50.47 -15.49 -53.34
N THR A 28 50.61 -15.68 -52.01
CA THR A 28 51.82 -15.32 -51.28
C THR A 28 53.03 -16.08 -51.79
N PHE A 29 52.90 -17.37 -52.09
CA PHE A 29 54.00 -18.15 -52.67
C PHE A 29 54.48 -17.58 -54.01
N TRP A 30 53.57 -17.24 -54.94
CA TRP A 30 53.95 -16.67 -56.23
C TRP A 30 54.48 -15.23 -56.13
N LYS A 31 54.07 -14.50 -55.09
CA LYS A 31 54.67 -13.20 -54.73
C LYS A 31 56.13 -13.36 -54.35
N ASP A 32 56.39 -14.29 -53.43
CA ASP A 32 57.71 -14.50 -52.84
C ASP A 32 58.66 -15.18 -53.84
N PHE A 33 58.10 -16.03 -54.71
CA PHE A 33 58.82 -16.62 -55.83
C PHE A 33 59.30 -15.57 -56.84
N ASP A 34 58.59 -14.45 -56.97
CA ASP A 34 58.93 -13.31 -57.83
C ASP A 34 59.47 -13.76 -59.20
N LEU A 35 58.52 -14.22 -60.04
CA LEU A 35 58.83 -14.81 -61.33
C LEU A 35 59.71 -13.90 -62.20
N GLU A 36 59.56 -12.58 -62.08
CA GLU A 36 60.36 -11.61 -62.83
C GLU A 36 61.80 -11.57 -62.34
N LYS A 37 62.03 -11.58 -61.02
CA LYS A 37 63.37 -11.69 -60.44
C LYS A 37 64.04 -13.02 -60.81
N GLU A 38 63.32 -14.14 -60.72
CA GLU A 38 63.85 -15.44 -61.10
C GLU A 38 64.17 -15.53 -62.60
N ARG A 39 63.40 -14.86 -63.48
CA ARG A 39 63.76 -14.70 -64.90
C ARG A 39 65.10 -13.98 -65.08
N THR A 40 65.34 -12.89 -64.34
CA THR A 40 66.62 -12.18 -64.42
C THR A 40 67.81 -13.02 -63.91
N ILE A 41 67.59 -13.85 -62.89
CA ILE A 41 68.62 -14.77 -62.38
C ILE A 41 68.92 -15.86 -63.42
N LEU A 42 67.89 -16.37 -64.10
CA LEU A 42 68.07 -17.33 -65.20
C LEU A 42 68.77 -16.66 -66.39
N ASP A 43 68.48 -15.39 -66.70
CA ASP A 43 69.24 -14.64 -67.71
C ASP A 43 70.73 -14.59 -67.35
N GLU A 44 71.07 -14.27 -66.10
CA GLU A 44 72.45 -14.23 -65.62
C GLU A 44 73.14 -15.60 -65.64
N GLN A 45 72.41 -16.66 -65.29
CA GLN A 45 72.92 -18.03 -65.37
C GLN A 45 73.14 -18.47 -66.82
N GLY A 46 72.26 -18.08 -67.74
CA GLY A 46 72.46 -18.23 -69.17
C GLY A 46 73.74 -17.52 -69.65
N LEU A 47 73.98 -16.30 -69.18
CA LEU A 47 75.21 -15.55 -69.45
C LEU A 47 76.46 -16.23 -68.86
N ARG A 48 76.40 -16.79 -67.65
CA ARG A 48 77.53 -17.53 -67.03
C ARG A 48 77.80 -18.88 -67.69
N ILE A 49 76.79 -19.53 -68.25
CA ILE A 49 76.98 -20.72 -69.10
C ILE A 49 77.78 -20.32 -70.34
N ALA A 50 77.47 -19.17 -70.95
CA ALA A 50 78.26 -18.60 -72.05
C ALA A 50 79.70 -18.23 -71.62
N GLU A 51 79.92 -17.73 -70.41
CA GLU A 51 81.27 -17.47 -69.89
C GLU A 51 82.07 -18.77 -69.61
N ASN A 52 81.41 -19.82 -69.11
CA ASN A 52 82.04 -21.14 -68.92
C ASN A 52 82.40 -21.82 -70.25
N GLN A 53 81.63 -21.54 -71.29
CA GLN A 53 82.00 -21.86 -72.67
C GLN A 53 83.30 -21.13 -73.07
N GLU A 54 83.47 -19.86 -72.70
CA GLU A 54 84.71 -19.10 -72.92
C GLU A 54 85.90 -19.67 -72.11
N ASN A 55 85.68 -20.11 -70.87
CA ASN A 55 86.73 -20.71 -70.03
C ASN A 55 87.15 -22.11 -70.53
N SER A 56 86.25 -22.89 -71.11
CA SER A 56 86.60 -24.09 -71.87
C SER A 56 87.57 -23.75 -73.02
N GLN A 57 87.39 -22.61 -73.70
CA GLN A 57 88.35 -22.13 -74.70
C GLN A 57 89.71 -21.75 -74.10
N LYS A 58 89.80 -21.37 -72.82
CA LYS A 58 91.07 -21.16 -72.12
C LYS A 58 91.77 -22.49 -71.82
N ASN A 59 91.07 -23.52 -71.39
CA ASN A 59 91.64 -24.86 -71.20
C ASN A 59 92.14 -25.48 -72.51
N ARG A 60 91.49 -25.15 -73.64
CA ARG A 60 92.02 -25.40 -74.99
C ARG A 60 93.40 -24.77 -75.21
N ARG A 61 93.67 -23.57 -74.65
CA ARG A 61 95.00 -22.93 -74.71
C ARG A 61 96.05 -23.69 -73.89
N LYS A 62 95.68 -24.23 -72.72
CA LYS A 62 96.57 -25.08 -71.91
C LYS A 62 96.95 -26.37 -72.62
N LEU A 63 95.99 -27.01 -73.28
CA LEU A 63 96.28 -28.13 -74.18
C LEU A 63 97.36 -27.74 -75.21
N ALA A 64 97.26 -26.55 -75.81
CA ALA A 64 98.24 -26.04 -76.77
C ALA A 64 99.64 -25.82 -76.15
N GLU A 65 99.73 -25.49 -74.87
CA GLU A 65 101.00 -25.41 -74.13
C GLU A 65 101.59 -26.81 -73.87
N SER A 66 100.77 -27.76 -73.43
CA SER A 66 101.18 -29.17 -73.30
C SER A 66 101.68 -29.74 -74.64
N THR A 67 101.10 -29.28 -75.76
CA THR A 67 101.58 -29.58 -77.12
C THR A 67 102.90 -28.90 -77.47
N ARG A 68 103.17 -27.72 -76.94
CA ARG A 68 104.44 -27.03 -77.10
C ARG A 68 105.57 -27.71 -76.32
N ASP A 69 105.28 -28.16 -75.10
CA ASP A 69 106.25 -28.84 -74.26
C ASP A 69 106.54 -30.25 -74.79
N PHE A 70 105.53 -30.93 -75.31
CA PHE A 70 105.67 -32.11 -76.15
C PHE A 70 106.64 -31.88 -77.33
N LYS A 71 106.60 -30.71 -77.97
CA LYS A 71 107.48 -30.34 -79.09
C LYS A 71 108.96 -30.16 -78.67
N LYS A 72 109.22 -29.79 -77.41
CA LYS A 72 110.57 -29.59 -76.83
C LYS A 72 111.22 -30.85 -76.27
N ALA A 73 110.43 -31.88 -75.99
CA ALA A 73 110.92 -33.15 -75.45
C ALA A 73 111.88 -33.88 -76.42
N SER A 74 112.70 -34.80 -75.89
CA SER A 74 113.63 -35.61 -76.70
C SER A 74 112.88 -36.66 -77.54
N ASN A 75 113.52 -37.27 -78.54
CA ASN A 75 112.84 -38.17 -79.49
C ASN A 75 112.29 -39.47 -78.85
N GLU A 76 112.94 -39.98 -77.80
CA GLU A 76 112.45 -41.15 -77.04
C GLU A 76 111.25 -40.77 -76.15
N GLU A 77 111.28 -39.59 -75.53
CA GLU A 77 110.20 -39.08 -74.67
C GLU A 77 108.96 -38.66 -75.47
N LYS A 78 109.14 -38.14 -76.69
CA LYS A 78 108.05 -37.78 -77.61
C LYS A 78 107.20 -38.97 -78.02
N LEU A 79 107.78 -40.15 -78.23
CA LEU A 79 107.01 -41.34 -78.59
C LEU A 79 106.14 -41.82 -77.42
N VAL A 80 106.60 -41.65 -76.18
CA VAL A 80 105.86 -42.00 -74.97
C VAL A 80 104.71 -41.00 -74.71
N LEU A 81 104.95 -39.71 -74.94
CA LEU A 81 103.97 -38.64 -74.64
C LEU A 81 102.89 -38.46 -75.73
N PHE A 82 103.11 -38.94 -76.96
CA PHE A 82 102.25 -38.65 -78.12
C PHE A 82 100.84 -39.24 -78.00
N ASN A 83 100.75 -40.52 -77.60
CA ASN A 83 99.47 -41.20 -77.47
C ASN A 83 98.63 -40.65 -76.30
N SER A 84 99.30 -40.27 -75.21
CA SER A 84 98.67 -39.63 -74.06
C SER A 84 98.10 -38.25 -74.45
N LEU A 85 98.89 -37.47 -75.18
CA LEU A 85 98.48 -36.15 -75.66
C LEU A 85 97.31 -36.23 -76.65
N LEU A 86 97.39 -37.09 -77.68
CA LEU A 86 96.36 -37.22 -78.70
C LEU A 86 95.01 -37.67 -78.10
N LYS A 87 95.04 -38.64 -77.18
CA LYS A 87 93.86 -39.13 -76.48
C LYS A 87 93.29 -38.09 -75.52
N GLY A 88 94.15 -37.31 -74.86
CA GLY A 88 93.76 -36.14 -74.07
C GLY A 88 93.08 -35.06 -74.90
N TYR A 89 93.56 -34.79 -76.12
CA TYR A 89 92.92 -33.87 -77.07
C TYR A 89 91.53 -34.33 -77.51
N GLN A 90 91.38 -35.62 -77.83
CA GLN A 90 90.15 -36.12 -78.42
C GLN A 90 89.03 -36.31 -77.39
N GLU A 91 89.37 -36.89 -76.23
CA GLU A 91 88.38 -37.11 -75.18
C GLU A 91 87.88 -35.80 -74.55
N GLU A 92 88.74 -34.80 -74.40
CA GLU A 92 88.34 -33.51 -73.83
C GLU A 92 87.40 -32.77 -74.79
N VAL A 93 87.68 -32.82 -76.10
CA VAL A 93 86.83 -32.21 -77.14
C VAL A 93 85.45 -32.85 -77.20
N ASP A 94 85.37 -34.18 -77.14
CA ASP A 94 84.08 -34.89 -77.23
C ASP A 94 83.24 -34.76 -75.95
N LYS A 95 83.88 -34.81 -74.78
CA LYS A 95 83.20 -34.68 -73.47
C LYS A 95 82.71 -33.25 -73.25
N LEU A 96 83.47 -32.23 -73.66
CA LEU A 96 83.01 -30.84 -73.64
C LEU A 96 81.84 -30.59 -74.58
N THR A 97 81.89 -31.12 -75.81
CA THR A 97 80.86 -30.86 -76.81
C THR A 97 79.51 -31.49 -76.45
N LYS A 98 79.50 -32.67 -75.82
CA LYS A 98 78.26 -33.33 -75.39
C LYS A 98 77.66 -32.71 -74.13
N ARG A 99 78.48 -32.35 -73.15
CA ARG A 99 78.01 -31.75 -71.89
C ARG A 99 77.47 -30.33 -72.10
N ALA A 100 78.14 -29.53 -72.94
CA ALA A 100 77.68 -28.19 -73.31
C ALA A 100 76.32 -28.26 -74.00
N LYS A 101 76.19 -29.06 -75.08
CA LYS A 101 74.94 -29.16 -75.83
C LYS A 101 73.76 -29.69 -75.03
N PHE A 102 73.98 -30.59 -74.07
CA PHE A 102 72.91 -31.13 -73.23
C PHE A 102 72.46 -30.13 -72.16
N GLY A 103 73.41 -29.45 -71.50
CA GLY A 103 73.12 -28.42 -70.51
C GLY A 103 72.46 -27.18 -71.14
N GLU A 104 72.96 -26.73 -72.28
CA GLU A 104 72.43 -25.59 -73.03
C GLU A 104 71.01 -25.86 -73.54
N ASN A 105 70.76 -27.02 -74.16
CA ASN A 105 69.40 -27.33 -74.66
C ASN A 105 68.39 -27.58 -73.53
N ALA A 106 68.79 -28.19 -72.42
CA ALA A 106 67.90 -28.42 -71.28
C ALA A 106 67.56 -27.10 -70.55
N PHE A 107 68.55 -26.22 -70.39
CA PHE A 107 68.36 -24.90 -69.80
C PHE A 107 67.50 -24.00 -70.70
N LEU A 108 67.81 -23.89 -71.99
CA LEU A 108 67.06 -23.04 -72.93
C LEU A 108 65.60 -23.46 -73.06
N ASN A 109 65.29 -24.76 -72.99
CA ASN A 109 63.92 -25.25 -73.06
C ASN A 109 63.09 -24.87 -71.82
N ILE A 110 63.68 -24.91 -70.63
CA ILE A 110 63.00 -24.50 -69.39
C ILE A 110 62.91 -22.99 -69.30
N TYR A 111 64.00 -22.29 -69.63
CA TYR A 111 64.06 -20.84 -69.66
C TYR A 111 63.01 -20.25 -70.61
N GLN A 112 62.93 -20.73 -71.86
CA GLN A 112 61.95 -20.24 -72.83
C GLN A 112 60.52 -20.41 -72.32
N LYS A 113 60.19 -21.57 -71.73
CA LYS A 113 58.84 -21.83 -71.21
C LYS A 113 58.49 -20.98 -70.00
N LEU A 114 59.47 -20.66 -69.14
CA LEU A 114 59.26 -19.83 -67.96
C LEU A 114 59.24 -18.33 -68.30
N TYR A 115 59.99 -17.92 -69.33
CA TYR A 115 60.00 -16.56 -69.86
C TYR A 115 58.71 -16.23 -70.63
N GLU A 116 58.12 -17.19 -71.34
CA GLU A 116 56.84 -16.99 -72.03
C GLU A 116 55.62 -17.10 -71.09
N ALA A 117 55.77 -17.70 -69.89
CA ALA A 117 54.66 -17.90 -68.96
C ALA A 117 54.26 -16.60 -68.26
N PRO A 118 53.02 -16.10 -68.37
CA PRO A 118 52.59 -14.89 -67.67
C PRO A 118 52.63 -15.06 -66.15
N ASP A 119 52.97 -14.01 -65.41
CA ASP A 119 52.97 -14.02 -63.95
C ASP A 119 51.55 -14.29 -63.39
N PRO A 120 51.34 -15.40 -62.64
CA PRO A 120 50.03 -15.71 -62.06
C PRO A 120 49.69 -14.87 -60.82
N TYR A 121 50.66 -14.22 -60.19
CA TYR A 121 50.47 -13.51 -58.91
C TYR A 121 49.39 -12.41 -58.94
N PRO A 122 49.30 -11.54 -59.97
CA PRO A 122 48.27 -10.48 -60.01
C PRO A 122 46.85 -11.04 -60.06
N VAL A 123 46.63 -12.13 -60.81
CA VAL A 123 45.32 -12.78 -60.92
C VAL A 123 44.97 -13.49 -59.62
N LEU A 124 45.92 -14.20 -59.02
CA LEU A 124 45.72 -14.88 -57.74
C LEU A 124 45.41 -13.89 -56.61
N THR A 125 46.07 -12.74 -56.58
CA THR A 125 45.78 -11.67 -55.62
C THR A 125 44.35 -11.14 -55.79
N SER A 126 43.92 -10.85 -57.02
CA SER A 126 42.54 -10.40 -57.28
C SER A 126 41.48 -11.45 -56.87
N ILE A 127 41.76 -12.73 -57.08
CA ILE A 127 40.87 -13.81 -56.66
C ILE A 127 40.85 -13.91 -55.13
N ALA A 128 42.02 -13.84 -54.47
CA ALA A 128 42.12 -13.87 -53.01
C ALA A 128 41.34 -12.72 -52.36
N GLU A 129 41.42 -11.51 -52.91
CA GLU A 129 40.65 -10.34 -52.44
C GLU A 129 39.15 -10.52 -52.62
N LYS A 130 38.71 -11.04 -53.78
CA LYS A 130 37.28 -11.31 -54.04
C LYS A 130 36.73 -12.42 -53.13
N ASP A 131 37.51 -13.46 -52.90
CA ASP A 131 37.16 -14.58 -52.01
C ASP A 131 37.03 -14.11 -50.55
N ALA A 132 37.97 -13.26 -50.10
CA ALA A 132 37.88 -12.62 -48.79
C ALA A 132 36.60 -11.77 -48.65
N LYS A 133 36.30 -10.94 -49.65
CA LYS A 133 35.08 -10.11 -49.67
C LYS A 133 33.80 -10.95 -49.72
N LEU A 134 33.81 -12.06 -50.46
CA LEU A 134 32.68 -12.98 -50.52
C LEU A 134 32.44 -13.64 -49.15
N SER A 135 33.51 -14.11 -48.49
CA SER A 135 33.45 -14.68 -47.15
C SER A 135 32.91 -13.68 -46.11
N GLU A 136 33.33 -12.42 -46.20
CA GLU A 136 32.83 -11.34 -45.35
C GLU A 136 31.32 -11.12 -45.55
N LEU A 137 30.87 -10.97 -46.80
CA LEU A 137 29.46 -10.81 -47.17
C LEU A 137 28.61 -12.03 -46.77
N GLU A 138 29.13 -13.24 -46.91
CA GLU A 138 28.45 -14.45 -46.42
C GLU A 138 28.31 -14.45 -44.90
N SER A 139 29.33 -14.00 -44.17
CA SER A 139 29.26 -13.88 -42.72
C SER A 139 28.22 -12.84 -42.28
N GLU A 140 28.15 -11.71 -42.98
CA GLU A 140 27.15 -10.67 -42.73
C GLU A 140 25.75 -11.17 -43.06
N ASN A 141 25.57 -11.88 -44.17
CA ASN A 141 24.29 -12.47 -44.54
C ASN A 141 23.81 -13.50 -43.50
N ARG A 142 24.73 -14.30 -42.95
CA ARG A 142 24.43 -15.23 -41.84
C ARG A 142 24.02 -14.47 -40.58
N LYS A 143 24.74 -13.41 -40.20
CA LYS A 143 24.38 -12.55 -39.05
C LYS A 143 22.99 -11.93 -39.22
N MET A 144 22.73 -11.30 -40.36
CA MET A 144 21.43 -10.69 -40.67
C MET A 144 20.29 -11.71 -40.64
N LYS A 145 20.52 -12.96 -41.08
CA LYS A 145 19.52 -14.03 -40.99
C LYS A 145 19.21 -14.41 -39.54
N VAL A 146 20.23 -14.51 -38.68
CA VAL A 146 20.05 -14.78 -37.25
C VAL A 146 19.28 -13.65 -36.59
N GLU A 147 19.68 -12.39 -36.82
CA GLU A 147 18.96 -11.22 -36.28
C GLU A 147 17.50 -11.19 -36.73
N LEU A 148 17.21 -11.50 -38.00
CA LEU A 148 15.83 -11.59 -38.50
C LEU A 148 15.03 -12.71 -37.82
N GLU A 149 15.65 -13.84 -37.50
CA GLU A 149 15.01 -14.93 -36.78
C GLU A 149 14.75 -14.55 -35.31
N GLU A 150 15.71 -13.91 -34.66
CA GLU A 150 15.55 -13.35 -33.31
C GLU A 150 14.39 -12.35 -33.27
N PHE A 151 14.35 -11.37 -34.18
CA PHE A 151 13.23 -10.41 -34.27
C PHE A 151 11.88 -11.09 -34.55
N ARG A 152 11.85 -12.17 -35.35
CA ARG A 152 10.62 -12.95 -35.55
C ARG A 152 10.17 -13.63 -34.26
N THR A 153 11.08 -14.24 -33.51
CA THR A 153 10.74 -14.87 -32.22
C THR A 153 10.26 -13.83 -31.20
N GLU A 154 10.93 -12.68 -31.11
CA GLU A 154 10.52 -11.59 -30.23
C GLU A 154 9.14 -11.04 -30.62
N SER A 155 8.87 -10.87 -31.91
CA SER A 155 7.54 -10.46 -32.39
C SER A 155 6.44 -11.45 -32.00
N THR A 156 6.70 -12.76 -32.08
CA THR A 156 5.73 -13.77 -31.62
C THR A 156 5.53 -13.72 -30.10
N HIS A 157 6.60 -13.52 -29.34
CA HIS A 157 6.54 -13.37 -27.88
C HIS A 157 5.74 -12.14 -27.47
N LEU A 158 5.98 -10.99 -28.12
CA LEU A 158 5.23 -9.75 -27.89
C LEU A 158 3.74 -9.92 -28.21
N LYS A 159 3.38 -10.64 -29.29
CA LYS A 159 1.97 -10.96 -29.59
C LYS A 159 1.32 -11.80 -28.49
N ASN A 160 2.03 -12.79 -27.95
CA ASN A 160 1.54 -13.62 -26.84
C ASN A 160 1.38 -12.81 -25.54
N GLN A 161 2.31 -11.91 -25.25
CA GLN A 161 2.18 -10.99 -24.12
C GLN A 161 0.98 -10.06 -24.30
N GLN A 162 0.76 -9.52 -25.49
CA GLN A 162 -0.39 -8.65 -25.77
C GLN A 162 -1.73 -9.39 -25.62
N ALA A 163 -1.79 -10.69 -25.98
CA ALA A 163 -2.96 -11.52 -25.70
C ALA A 163 -3.18 -11.73 -24.19
N THR A 164 -2.10 -11.85 -23.42
CA THR A 164 -2.18 -11.99 -21.96
C THR A 164 -2.65 -10.69 -21.30
N ILE A 165 -2.11 -9.54 -21.73
CA ILE A 165 -2.52 -8.21 -21.26
C ILE A 165 -4.03 -8.00 -21.51
N ARG A 166 -4.53 -8.31 -22.71
CA ARG A 166 -5.97 -8.19 -23.01
C ARG A 166 -6.86 -9.04 -22.09
N ARG A 167 -6.42 -10.26 -21.75
CA ARG A 167 -7.17 -11.11 -20.79
C ARG A 167 -7.16 -10.54 -19.38
N LEU A 168 -6.04 -9.95 -18.96
CA LEU A 168 -5.92 -9.30 -17.65
C LEU A 168 -6.77 -8.03 -17.59
N GLU A 169 -6.74 -7.20 -18.64
CA GLU A 169 -7.59 -6.00 -18.76
C GLU A 169 -9.08 -6.36 -18.71
N GLU A 170 -9.50 -7.41 -19.43
CA GLU A 170 -10.90 -7.88 -19.40
C GLU A 170 -11.28 -8.40 -18.01
N ARG A 171 -10.39 -9.13 -17.33
CA ARG A 171 -10.64 -9.59 -15.95
C ARG A 171 -10.74 -8.42 -14.97
N THR A 172 -9.89 -7.41 -15.10
CA THR A 172 -9.95 -6.20 -14.28
C THR A 172 -11.28 -5.48 -14.50
N ARG A 173 -11.68 -5.30 -15.77
CA ARG A 173 -12.97 -4.69 -16.12
C ARG A 173 -14.16 -5.45 -15.54
N GLN A 174 -14.13 -6.78 -15.57
CA GLN A 174 -15.18 -7.60 -14.97
C GLN A 174 -15.23 -7.45 -13.44
N LEU A 175 -14.08 -7.38 -12.77
CA LEU A 175 -14.02 -7.14 -11.32
C LEU A 175 -14.51 -5.74 -10.97
N GLU A 176 -14.16 -4.72 -11.76
CA GLU A 176 -14.65 -3.36 -11.60
C GLU A 176 -16.18 -3.31 -11.76
N GLN A 177 -16.74 -3.97 -12.77
CA GLN A 177 -18.19 -4.03 -12.97
C GLN A 177 -18.89 -4.76 -11.79
N GLN A 178 -18.33 -5.88 -11.31
CA GLN A 178 -18.89 -6.58 -10.15
C GLN A 178 -18.84 -5.72 -8.88
N MET A 179 -17.77 -4.94 -8.69
CA MET A 179 -17.68 -4.01 -7.58
C MET A 179 -18.69 -2.88 -7.72
N GLU A 180 -18.86 -2.32 -8.91
CA GLU A 180 -19.84 -1.26 -9.17
C GLU A 180 -21.28 -1.75 -8.95
N GLU A 181 -21.60 -2.97 -9.38
CA GLU A 181 -22.90 -3.61 -9.12
C GLU A 181 -23.14 -3.82 -7.62
N LYS A 182 -22.14 -4.32 -6.87
CA LYS A 182 -22.23 -4.47 -5.41
C LYS A 182 -22.39 -3.13 -4.70
N VAL A 183 -21.66 -2.11 -5.12
CA VAL A 183 -21.78 -0.75 -4.55
C VAL A 183 -23.18 -0.21 -4.83
N LYS A 184 -23.69 -0.37 -6.05
CA LYS A 184 -25.04 0.04 -6.42
C LYS A 184 -26.09 -0.67 -5.57
N GLU A 185 -25.97 -1.98 -5.37
CA GLU A 185 -26.89 -2.75 -4.51
C GLU A 185 -26.84 -2.25 -3.05
N ILE A 186 -25.65 -2.01 -2.49
CA ILE A 186 -25.51 -1.48 -1.13
C ILE A 186 -26.14 -0.08 -1.02
N VAL A 187 -25.95 0.78 -2.03
CA VAL A 187 -26.54 2.12 -2.06
C VAL A 187 -28.06 2.02 -2.13
N ASP A 188 -28.60 1.16 -2.99
CA ASP A 188 -30.05 0.94 -3.13
C ASP A 188 -30.66 0.42 -1.81
N ILE A 189 -29.99 -0.52 -1.12
CA ILE A 189 -30.42 -1.02 0.19
C ILE A 189 -30.40 0.11 1.23
N LYS A 190 -29.31 0.90 1.28
CA LYS A 190 -29.22 2.03 2.22
C LYS A 190 -30.28 3.09 1.94
N GLN A 191 -30.56 3.37 0.67
CA GLN A 191 -31.58 4.34 0.27
C GLN A 191 -32.98 3.85 0.67
N ARG A 192 -33.28 2.55 0.49
CA ARG A 192 -34.53 1.95 0.99
C ARG A 192 -34.63 2.02 2.51
N ASN A 193 -33.58 1.63 3.24
CA ASN A 193 -33.58 1.68 4.70
C ASN A 193 -33.79 3.10 5.24
N LEU A 194 -33.12 4.09 4.64
CA LEU A 194 -33.27 5.50 5.01
C LEU A 194 -34.68 6.02 4.66
N ALA A 195 -35.27 5.59 3.55
CA ALA A 195 -36.65 5.91 3.21
C ALA A 195 -37.64 5.29 4.22
N GLU A 196 -37.44 4.04 4.62
CA GLU A 196 -38.25 3.37 5.64
C GLU A 196 -38.12 4.02 7.01
N GLU A 197 -36.91 4.41 7.43
CA GLU A 197 -36.68 5.12 8.69
C GLU A 197 -37.33 6.51 8.67
N ASN A 198 -37.18 7.26 7.58
CA ASN A 198 -37.87 8.53 7.37
C ASN A 198 -39.40 8.37 7.37
N GLN A 199 -39.91 7.29 6.79
CA GLN A 199 -41.35 7.02 6.82
C GLN A 199 -41.84 6.73 8.25
N LYS A 200 -41.13 5.86 8.99
CA LYS A 200 -41.47 5.54 10.39
C LYS A 200 -41.42 6.77 11.29
N THR A 201 -40.40 7.61 11.14
CA THR A 201 -40.30 8.86 11.91
C THR A 201 -41.43 9.82 11.57
N MET A 202 -41.81 9.95 10.30
CA MET A 202 -42.97 10.75 9.89
C MET A 202 -44.29 10.20 10.43
N GLU A 203 -44.47 8.88 10.49
CA GLU A 203 -45.66 8.24 11.08
C GLU A 203 -45.77 8.52 12.58
N VAL A 204 -44.67 8.38 13.33
CA VAL A 204 -44.61 8.71 14.76
C VAL A 204 -44.90 10.19 15.01
N LEU A 205 -44.35 11.08 14.18
CA LEU A 205 -44.63 12.52 14.28
C LEU A 205 -46.09 12.84 14.00
N ARG A 206 -46.71 12.20 13.00
CA ARG A 206 -48.14 12.35 12.70
C ARG A 206 -49.04 11.83 13.81
N GLU A 207 -48.68 10.71 14.43
CA GLU A 207 -49.45 10.15 15.55
C GLU A 207 -49.34 11.06 16.78
N ARG A 208 -48.14 11.59 17.06
CA ARG A 208 -47.94 12.60 18.10
C ARG A 208 -48.74 13.87 17.82
N GLU A 209 -48.74 14.36 16.58
CA GLU A 209 -49.52 15.53 16.18
C GLU A 209 -51.02 15.28 16.42
N ARG A 210 -51.53 14.10 16.04
CA ARG A 210 -52.92 13.71 16.28
C ARG A 210 -53.25 13.67 17.77
N MET A 211 -52.40 13.07 18.60
CA MET A 211 -52.59 13.05 20.05
C MET A 211 -52.61 14.46 20.65
N LEU A 212 -51.73 15.35 20.20
CA LEU A 212 -51.72 16.76 20.65
C LEU A 212 -52.98 17.51 20.19
N GLN A 213 -53.46 17.27 18.97
CA GLN A 213 -54.72 17.82 18.49
C GLN A 213 -55.91 17.33 19.32
N ASP A 214 -55.95 16.05 19.70
CA ASP A 214 -57.00 15.50 20.56
C ASP A 214 -56.96 16.09 21.98
N GLN A 215 -55.77 16.23 22.58
CA GLN A 215 -55.60 16.89 23.87
C GLN A 215 -56.05 18.36 23.81
N LEU A 216 -55.68 19.07 22.73
CA LEU A 216 -56.11 20.46 22.53
C LEU A 216 -57.62 20.55 22.42
N ARG A 217 -58.26 19.66 21.65
CA ARG A 217 -59.72 19.60 21.52
C ARG A 217 -60.39 19.34 22.87
N GLN A 218 -59.87 18.37 23.65
CA GLN A 218 -60.40 18.07 24.98
C GLN A 218 -60.26 19.26 25.94
N ALA A 219 -59.13 19.97 25.90
CA ALA A 219 -58.92 21.18 26.68
C ALA A 219 -59.84 22.34 26.24
N GLN A 220 -60.10 22.48 24.94
CA GLN A 220 -61.06 23.46 24.42
C GLN A 220 -62.50 23.13 24.85
N GLU A 221 -62.88 21.85 24.81
CA GLU A 221 -64.18 21.38 25.30
C GLU A 221 -64.34 21.62 26.80
N SER A 222 -63.31 21.33 27.61
CA SER A 222 -63.36 21.60 29.06
C SER A 222 -63.43 23.10 29.38
N VAL A 223 -62.73 23.95 28.63
CA VAL A 223 -62.87 25.41 28.76
C VAL A 223 -64.27 25.87 28.34
N SER A 224 -64.84 25.29 27.29
CA SER A 224 -66.22 25.57 26.86
C SER A 224 -67.25 25.16 27.92
N THR A 225 -67.12 23.98 28.53
CA THR A 225 -68.01 23.55 29.61
C THR A 225 -67.85 24.41 30.86
N MET A 226 -66.63 24.77 31.24
CA MET A 226 -66.36 25.71 32.34
C MET A 226 -66.95 27.09 32.08
N ARG A 227 -66.88 27.61 30.85
CA ARG A 227 -67.54 28.87 30.46
C ARG A 227 -69.05 28.78 30.60
N LYS A 228 -69.68 27.70 30.11
CA LYS A 228 -71.14 27.49 30.25
C LYS A 228 -71.56 27.38 31.72
N LEU A 229 -70.80 26.65 32.54
CA LEU A 229 -71.04 26.55 33.97
C LEU A 229 -70.88 27.91 34.67
N HIS A 230 -69.88 28.69 34.27
CA HIS A 230 -69.67 30.05 34.78
C HIS A 230 -70.83 30.99 34.41
N GLU A 231 -71.27 30.98 33.15
CA GLU A 231 -72.45 31.74 32.70
C GLU A 231 -73.71 31.34 33.46
N PHE A 232 -73.92 30.04 33.68
CA PHE A 232 -75.05 29.52 34.46
C PHE A 232 -74.99 29.93 35.94
N ALA A 233 -73.82 29.83 36.58
CA ALA A 233 -73.64 30.29 37.95
C ALA A 233 -73.85 31.81 38.06
N GLN A 234 -73.36 32.57 37.08
CA GLN A 234 -73.57 34.01 37.02
C GLN A 234 -75.05 34.37 36.85
N SER A 235 -75.81 33.66 35.99
CA SER A 235 -77.24 33.88 35.84
C SER A 235 -78.01 33.56 37.12
N GLN A 236 -77.67 32.47 37.83
CA GLN A 236 -78.28 32.16 39.13
C GLN A 236 -77.98 33.23 40.18
N LEU A 237 -76.76 33.75 40.22
CA LEU A 237 -76.41 34.85 41.13
C LEU A 237 -77.20 36.12 40.81
N PHE A 238 -77.41 36.44 39.52
CA PHE A 238 -78.28 37.55 39.12
C PHE A 238 -79.74 37.32 39.52
N GLU A 239 -80.26 36.11 39.36
CA GLU A 239 -81.63 35.76 39.74
C GLU A 239 -81.83 35.81 41.25
N LEU A 240 -80.92 35.25 42.05
CA LEU A 240 -80.94 35.34 43.51
C LEU A 240 -80.83 36.80 43.97
N ARG A 241 -79.99 37.61 43.32
CA ARG A 241 -79.89 39.03 43.61
C ARG A 241 -81.20 39.76 43.29
N ALA A 242 -81.82 39.47 42.14
CA ALA A 242 -83.11 40.05 41.77
C ALA A 242 -84.21 39.66 42.76
N GLN A 243 -84.30 38.38 43.14
CA GLN A 243 -85.25 37.90 44.16
C GLN A 243 -84.99 38.55 45.52
N SER A 244 -83.73 38.69 45.93
CA SER A 244 -83.37 39.38 47.18
C SER A 244 -83.73 40.86 47.14
N GLU A 245 -83.50 41.54 46.02
CA GLU A 245 -83.88 42.95 45.82
C GLU A 245 -85.41 43.11 45.80
N GLU A 246 -86.15 42.17 45.20
CA GLU A 246 -87.61 42.10 45.20
C GLU A 246 -88.17 41.84 46.60
N GLU A 247 -87.65 40.84 47.33
CA GLU A 247 -88.05 40.54 48.70
C GLU A 247 -87.75 41.74 49.62
N ARG A 248 -86.60 42.40 49.44
CA ARG A 248 -86.25 43.62 50.18
C ARG A 248 -87.22 44.76 49.86
N ALA A 249 -87.62 44.92 48.60
CA ALA A 249 -88.61 45.92 48.19
C ALA A 249 -90.01 45.59 48.74
N SER A 250 -90.43 44.32 48.70
CA SER A 250 -91.69 43.84 49.27
C SER A 250 -91.74 44.05 50.78
N LYS A 251 -90.69 43.66 51.52
CA LYS A 251 -90.57 43.91 52.96
C LYS A 251 -90.57 45.40 53.27
N GLN A 252 -89.90 46.23 52.46
CA GLN A 252 -89.95 47.67 52.63
C GLN A 252 -91.37 48.23 52.43
N SER A 253 -92.10 47.72 51.44
CA SER A 253 -93.52 48.08 51.23
C SER A 253 -94.40 47.64 52.39
N GLU A 254 -94.19 46.45 52.93
CA GLU A 254 -94.91 45.94 54.11
C GLU A 254 -94.62 46.79 55.34
N VAL A 255 -93.35 47.15 55.59
CA VAL A 255 -92.96 48.06 56.67
C VAL A 255 -93.63 49.42 56.50
N ASN A 256 -93.69 49.96 55.28
CA ASN A 256 -94.38 51.22 55.02
C ASN A 256 -95.88 51.10 55.31
N LEU A 257 -96.53 50.00 54.89
CA LEU A 257 -97.95 49.77 55.18
C LEU A 257 -98.22 49.61 56.68
N LEU A 258 -97.37 48.85 57.39
CA LEU A 258 -97.46 48.72 58.84
C LEU A 258 -97.21 50.06 59.54
N MET A 259 -96.31 50.90 59.01
CA MET A 259 -96.09 52.24 59.52
C MET A 259 -97.34 53.11 59.31
N ASP A 260 -97.98 53.06 58.14
CA ASP A 260 -99.25 53.73 57.86
C ASP A 260 -100.38 53.21 58.76
N GLU A 261 -100.48 51.91 59.00
CA GLU A 261 -101.46 51.30 59.91
C GLU A 261 -101.19 51.70 61.37
N VAL A 262 -99.93 51.79 61.79
CA VAL A 262 -99.54 52.30 63.11
C VAL A 262 -99.91 53.77 63.23
N GLU A 263 -99.67 54.60 62.22
CA GLU A 263 -100.10 56.01 62.20
C GLU A 263 -101.62 56.15 62.25
N GLN A 264 -102.36 55.32 61.49
CA GLN A 264 -103.82 55.27 61.55
C GLN A 264 -104.33 54.78 62.92
N ALA A 265 -103.72 53.74 63.48
CA ALA A 265 -104.06 53.20 64.79
C ALA A 265 -103.74 54.20 65.90
N GLN A 266 -102.62 54.91 65.83
CA GLN A 266 -102.29 56.03 66.73
C GLN A 266 -103.32 57.15 66.59
N THR A 267 -103.72 57.51 65.37
CA THR A 267 -104.75 58.51 65.12
C THR A 267 -106.11 58.08 65.70
N ARG A 268 -106.49 56.81 65.52
CA ARG A 268 -107.70 56.21 66.12
C ARG A 268 -107.60 56.10 67.63
N LEU A 269 -106.43 55.80 68.19
CA LEU A 269 -106.22 55.74 69.63
C LEU A 269 -106.35 57.13 70.24
N LEU A 270 -105.79 58.15 69.60
CA LEU A 270 -106.00 59.56 69.99
C LEU A 270 -107.48 59.98 69.87
N SER A 271 -108.23 59.48 68.88
CA SER A 271 -109.67 59.75 68.78
C SER A 271 -110.47 58.99 69.84
N LEU A 272 -110.14 57.72 70.09
CA LEU A 272 -110.76 56.89 71.13
C LEU A 272 -110.40 57.35 72.53
N GLU A 273 -109.24 57.94 72.78
CA GLU A 273 -108.90 58.57 74.05
C GLU A 273 -109.74 59.83 74.28
N ARG A 274 -110.00 60.62 73.23
CA ARG A 274 -110.98 61.72 73.29
C ARG A 274 -112.40 61.20 73.52
N GLU A 275 -112.81 60.17 72.81
CA GLU A 275 -114.12 59.53 72.98
C GLU A 275 -114.24 58.82 74.32
N LYS A 276 -113.19 58.23 74.88
CA LYS A 276 -113.16 57.66 76.23
C LYS A 276 -113.29 58.75 77.28
N GLY A 277 -112.71 59.94 77.05
CA GLY A 277 -113.01 61.12 77.86
C GLY A 277 -114.50 61.50 77.81
N LEU A 278 -115.10 61.44 76.62
CA LEU A 278 -116.54 61.69 76.41
C LEU A 278 -117.43 60.56 76.97
N LEU A 279 -117.00 59.31 76.88
CA LEU A 279 -117.72 58.12 77.33
C LEU A 279 -117.55 57.91 78.83
N GLN A 280 -116.43 58.29 79.46
CA GLN A 280 -116.37 58.43 80.92
C GLN A 280 -117.36 59.49 81.43
N SER A 281 -117.60 60.54 80.64
CA SER A 281 -118.68 61.50 80.93
C SER A 281 -120.08 60.91 80.69
N GLN A 282 -120.25 59.93 79.80
CA GLN A 282 -121.54 59.27 79.54
C GLN A 282 -121.80 58.03 80.42
N LEU A 283 -120.76 57.35 80.93
CA LEU A 283 -120.84 56.20 81.85
C LEU A 283 -121.18 56.61 83.29
N GLN A 284 -121.16 57.92 83.60
CA GLN A 284 -121.80 58.44 84.81
C GLN A 284 -123.32 58.60 84.67
N SER A 285 -123.91 58.35 83.48
CA SER A 285 -125.30 58.70 83.18
C SER A 285 -126.22 57.58 82.68
N ALA A 286 -125.75 56.33 82.57
CA ALA A 286 -126.63 55.23 82.14
C ALA A 286 -126.23 53.91 82.79
N ASN A 287 -126.57 53.83 84.08
CA ASN A 287 -126.76 52.62 84.86
C ASN A 287 -128.11 51.96 84.49
N GLU A 288 -128.18 50.62 84.59
CA GLU A 288 -129.38 49.75 84.54
C GLU A 288 -129.93 49.42 83.12
N GLU A 289 -130.26 48.17 82.73
CA GLU A 289 -130.38 46.89 83.43
C GLU A 289 -130.61 45.74 82.41
N SER A 290 -130.15 44.53 82.77
CA SER A 290 -130.78 43.21 82.51
C SER A 290 -130.94 42.72 81.05
N GLY A 291 -130.96 41.42 80.72
CA GLY A 291 -130.93 40.20 81.51
C GLY A 291 -131.61 39.03 80.76
N HIS A 292 -130.96 37.86 80.79
CA HIS A 292 -131.55 36.56 81.16
C HIS A 292 -132.21 35.58 80.14
N LYS A 293 -131.80 34.29 80.35
CA LYS A 293 -132.62 33.04 80.44
C LYS A 293 -133.10 32.37 79.12
N LYS A 294 -133.30 31.04 78.99
CA LYS A 294 -132.97 29.78 79.73
C LYS A 294 -133.58 28.58 78.94
N SER A 295 -133.14 27.36 79.30
CA SER A 295 -133.82 26.04 79.24
C SER A 295 -134.01 25.35 77.88
N ASP A 296 -133.42 24.16 77.66
CA ASP A 296 -133.63 22.81 78.25
C ASP A 296 -134.76 22.04 77.55
N ASN A 297 -134.42 20.83 77.07
CA ASN A 297 -135.07 19.55 77.40
C ASN A 297 -135.09 18.59 76.18
N ALA A 298 -134.22 17.57 76.14
CA ALA A 298 -134.34 16.43 75.22
C ALA A 298 -133.51 15.21 75.67
N ASP A 299 -133.82 14.69 76.86
CA ASP A 299 -133.14 13.59 77.57
C ASP A 299 -133.28 12.17 76.96
N ALA A 300 -133.36 12.08 75.63
CA ALA A 300 -133.29 10.81 74.88
C ALA A 300 -132.37 10.92 73.65
N ASN A 301 -132.28 12.11 73.05
CA ASN A 301 -131.22 12.43 72.09
C ASN A 301 -129.85 12.49 72.78
N THR A 302 -129.79 13.02 74.00
CA THR A 302 -128.54 13.13 74.78
C THR A 302 -127.90 11.78 75.05
N MET A 303 -128.67 10.72 75.32
CA MET A 303 -128.14 9.37 75.57
C MET A 303 -127.59 8.70 74.29
N LEU A 304 -128.25 8.89 73.14
CA LEU A 304 -127.75 8.42 71.84
C LEU A 304 -126.58 9.27 71.36
N GLU A 305 -126.59 10.59 71.56
CA GLU A 305 -125.46 11.49 71.34
C GLU A 305 -124.28 11.16 72.26
N ASN A 306 -124.52 10.74 73.51
CA ASN A 306 -123.47 10.29 74.41
C ASN A 306 -122.86 8.94 73.96
N SER A 307 -123.67 8.02 73.43
CA SER A 307 -123.15 6.76 72.87
C SER A 307 -122.45 6.96 71.53
N LEU A 308 -122.98 7.83 70.68
CA LEU A 308 -122.38 8.22 69.40
C LEU A 308 -121.08 8.98 69.64
N SER A 309 -121.05 9.94 70.56
CA SER A 309 -119.83 10.66 70.94
C SER A 309 -118.80 9.75 71.62
N ALA A 310 -119.22 8.75 72.41
CA ALA A 310 -118.30 7.74 72.93
C ALA A 310 -117.70 6.88 71.81
N LYS A 311 -118.49 6.47 70.80
CA LYS A 311 -117.99 5.75 69.63
C LYS A 311 -117.12 6.63 68.73
N GLU A 312 -117.49 7.89 68.50
CA GLU A 312 -116.70 8.87 67.76
C GLU A 312 -115.38 9.17 68.46
N LYS A 313 -115.38 9.22 69.81
CA LYS A 313 -114.18 9.35 70.61
C LYS A 313 -113.27 8.13 70.44
N ILE A 314 -113.81 6.92 70.52
CA ILE A 314 -113.05 5.68 70.28
C ILE A 314 -112.52 5.63 68.84
N ILE A 315 -113.31 6.05 67.84
CA ILE A 315 -112.87 6.15 66.44
C ILE A 315 -111.76 7.20 66.30
N SER A 316 -111.85 8.33 66.98
CA SER A 316 -110.81 9.37 66.98
C SER A 316 -109.53 8.89 67.66
N GLU A 317 -109.64 8.15 68.76
CA GLU A 317 -108.52 7.54 69.48
C GLU A 317 -107.84 6.47 68.62
N LEU A 318 -108.62 5.58 67.98
CA LEU A 318 -108.11 4.58 67.03
C LEU A 318 -107.48 5.21 65.79
N ASN A 319 -108.07 6.30 65.26
CA ASN A 319 -107.49 7.03 64.14
C ASN A 319 -106.20 7.76 64.53
N MET A 320 -106.11 8.31 65.74
CA MET A 320 -104.87 8.86 66.27
C MET A 320 -103.82 7.78 66.49
N GLU A 321 -104.20 6.61 66.99
CA GLU A 321 -103.29 5.48 67.16
C GLU A 321 -102.81 4.93 65.82
N LEU A 322 -103.71 4.78 64.84
CA LEU A 322 -103.35 4.44 63.46
C LEU A 322 -102.40 5.46 62.85
N HIS A 323 -102.69 6.76 63.01
CA HIS A 323 -101.84 7.82 62.49
C HIS A 323 -100.47 7.84 63.18
N ASN A 324 -100.42 7.61 64.50
CA ASN A 324 -99.17 7.49 65.24
C ASN A 324 -98.35 6.27 64.77
N ILE A 325 -98.98 5.10 64.59
CA ILE A 325 -98.31 3.89 64.08
C ILE A 325 -97.83 4.08 62.64
N GLU A 326 -98.63 4.72 61.80
CA GLU A 326 -98.25 5.03 60.42
C GLU A 326 -97.06 6.01 60.38
N THR A 327 -97.05 7.00 61.27
CA THR A 327 -95.95 7.95 61.42
C THR A 327 -94.68 7.29 61.94
N THR A 328 -94.77 6.44 62.97
CA THR A 328 -93.60 5.71 63.49
C THR A 328 -93.04 4.75 62.46
N LEU A 329 -93.90 4.03 61.73
CA LEU A 329 -93.49 3.11 60.67
C LEU A 329 -92.90 3.85 59.45
N SER A 330 -93.41 5.05 59.14
CA SER A 330 -92.80 5.93 58.14
C SER A 330 -91.41 6.41 58.57
N ASN A 331 -91.25 6.82 59.82
CA ASN A 331 -89.97 7.26 60.38
C ASN A 331 -88.94 6.12 60.43
N GLU A 332 -89.35 4.90 60.81
CA GLU A 332 -88.49 3.71 60.78
C GLU A 332 -88.08 3.34 59.35
N ARG A 333 -89.01 3.41 58.38
CA ARG A 333 -88.69 3.21 56.97
C ARG A 333 -87.69 4.24 56.46
N GLU A 334 -87.87 5.51 56.82
CA GLU A 334 -86.94 6.58 56.44
C GLU A 334 -85.56 6.38 57.09
N TYR A 335 -85.52 5.99 58.36
CA TYR A 335 -84.29 5.63 59.07
C TYR A 335 -83.55 4.49 58.37
N HIS A 336 -84.24 3.38 58.06
CA HIS A 336 -83.64 2.24 57.35
C HIS A 336 -83.21 2.58 55.93
N LEU A 337 -83.96 3.43 55.21
CA LEU A 337 -83.57 3.92 53.89
C LEU A 337 -82.30 4.77 53.96
N ASN A 338 -82.18 5.63 54.96
CA ASN A 338 -80.99 6.44 55.17
C ASN A 338 -79.79 5.58 55.59
N GLU A 339 -80.01 4.56 56.42
CA GLU A 339 -78.96 3.62 56.81
C GLU A 339 -78.50 2.74 55.63
N LEU A 340 -79.43 2.27 54.79
CA LEU A 340 -79.11 1.58 53.54
C LEU A 340 -78.33 2.47 52.58
N LYS A 341 -78.68 3.76 52.47
CA LYS A 341 -77.91 4.72 51.66
C LYS A 341 -76.48 4.87 52.19
N LYS A 342 -76.29 5.04 53.49
CA LYS A 342 -74.96 5.13 54.12
C LYS A 342 -74.13 3.86 53.93
N LEU A 343 -74.74 2.69 54.14
CA LEU A 343 -74.06 1.41 53.91
C LEU A 343 -73.67 1.23 52.44
N LYS A 344 -74.53 1.67 51.52
CA LYS A 344 -74.25 1.63 50.08
C LYS A 344 -73.13 2.59 49.68
N THR A 345 -73.07 3.80 50.23
CA THR A 345 -71.95 4.72 49.99
C THR A 345 -70.65 4.16 50.55
N LEU A 346 -70.67 3.62 51.77
CA LEU A 346 -69.49 3.00 52.40
C LEU A 346 -68.99 1.78 51.59
N LEU A 347 -69.90 0.95 51.08
CA LEU A 347 -69.56 -0.18 50.24
C LEU A 347 -68.88 0.27 48.94
N ASN A 348 -69.43 1.30 48.28
CA ASN A 348 -68.84 1.86 47.06
C ASN A 348 -67.47 2.50 47.31
N GLU A 349 -67.29 3.18 48.44
CA GLU A 349 -65.97 3.70 48.87
C GLU A 349 -64.97 2.55 49.06
N LYS A 350 -65.36 1.45 49.73
CA LYS A 350 -64.50 0.28 49.90
C LYS A 350 -64.22 -0.48 48.61
N GLU A 351 -65.16 -0.54 47.68
CA GLU A 351 -64.93 -1.10 46.35
C GLU A 351 -63.94 -0.26 45.54
N LEU A 352 -64.04 1.08 45.61
CA LEU A 352 -63.07 1.99 44.99
C LEU A 352 -61.68 1.86 45.60
N GLU A 353 -61.57 1.86 46.93
CA GLU A 353 -60.30 1.62 47.63
C GLU A 353 -59.68 0.27 47.23
N LEU A 354 -60.48 -0.79 47.14
CA LEU A 354 -60.01 -2.12 46.72
C LEU A 354 -59.52 -2.13 45.28
N GLU A 355 -60.21 -1.44 44.38
CA GLU A 355 -59.82 -1.35 42.97
C GLU A 355 -58.53 -0.53 42.80
N GLU A 356 -58.37 0.53 43.58
CA GLU A 356 -57.14 1.33 43.63
C GLU A 356 -55.97 0.51 44.20
N LEU A 357 -56.17 -0.20 45.32
CA LEU A 357 -55.17 -1.11 45.89
C LEU A 357 -54.79 -2.25 44.93
N LYS A 358 -55.75 -2.80 44.18
CA LYS A 358 -55.47 -3.79 43.14
C LYS A 358 -54.64 -3.21 41.99
N LYS A 359 -54.95 -1.99 41.54
CA LYS A 359 -54.16 -1.29 40.53
C LYS A 359 -52.75 -0.99 41.02
N GLU A 360 -52.60 -0.53 42.26
CA GLU A 360 -51.27 -0.34 42.87
C GLU A 360 -50.50 -1.64 42.98
N LEU A 361 -51.15 -2.75 43.36
CA LEU A 361 -50.50 -4.06 43.46
C LEU A 361 -50.08 -4.59 42.09
N GLN A 362 -50.86 -4.36 41.03
CA GLN A 362 -50.51 -4.71 39.66
C GLN A 362 -49.41 -3.80 39.08
N ALA A 363 -49.38 -2.53 39.49
CA ALA A 363 -48.36 -1.57 39.07
C ALA A 363 -47.01 -1.78 39.78
N ARG A 364 -47.00 -2.44 40.95
CA ARG A 364 -45.76 -2.78 41.64
C ARG A 364 -44.94 -3.77 40.81
N PRO A 365 -43.65 -3.46 40.56
CA PRO A 365 -42.75 -4.40 39.91
C PRO A 365 -42.72 -5.74 40.67
N THR A 366 -42.89 -6.83 39.93
CA THR A 366 -42.73 -8.17 40.50
C THR A 366 -41.30 -8.38 40.99
N GLU A 367 -41.12 -9.18 42.04
CA GLU A 367 -39.82 -9.47 42.65
C GLU A 367 -38.79 -9.93 41.61
N LYS A 368 -39.22 -10.77 40.65
CA LYS A 368 -38.40 -11.17 39.50
C LYS A 368 -37.96 -10.00 38.61
N LEU A 369 -38.85 -9.04 38.34
CA LEU A 369 -38.51 -7.86 37.53
C LEU A 369 -37.52 -6.95 38.27
N VAL A 370 -37.67 -6.79 39.58
CA VAL A 370 -36.72 -6.04 40.42
C VAL A 370 -35.36 -6.72 40.44
N ASP A 371 -35.32 -8.05 40.58
CA ASP A 371 -34.07 -8.82 40.53
C ASP A 371 -33.42 -8.77 39.16
N ASP A 372 -34.21 -8.86 38.07
CA ASP A 372 -33.70 -8.72 36.71
C ASP A 372 -33.18 -7.31 36.42
N LEU A 373 -33.85 -6.26 36.94
CA LEU A 373 -33.38 -4.88 36.84
C LEU A 373 -32.10 -4.65 37.65
N ARG A 374 -31.99 -5.23 38.85
CA ARG A 374 -30.77 -5.19 39.66
C ARG A 374 -29.61 -5.91 38.98
N LYS A 375 -29.85 -7.09 38.39
CA LYS A 375 -28.84 -7.83 37.62
C LYS A 375 -28.43 -7.06 36.36
N LYS A 376 -29.38 -6.49 35.61
CA LYS A 376 -29.10 -5.60 34.47
C LYS A 376 -28.29 -4.38 34.88
N LEU A 377 -28.62 -3.73 35.99
CA LEU A 377 -27.87 -2.59 36.52
C LEU A 377 -26.44 -3.01 36.89
N LYS A 378 -26.26 -4.17 37.54
CA LYS A 378 -24.95 -4.68 37.95
C LYS A 378 -24.08 -5.04 36.73
N ILE A 379 -24.67 -5.64 35.69
CA ILE A 379 -23.99 -5.88 34.39
C ILE A 379 -23.62 -4.54 33.74
N LEU A 380 -24.54 -3.57 33.69
CA LEU A 380 -24.29 -2.26 33.08
C LEU A 380 -23.19 -1.49 33.82
N GLN A 381 -23.19 -1.55 35.15
CA GLN A 381 -22.16 -0.95 36.00
C GLN A 381 -20.80 -1.60 35.73
N ALA A 382 -20.76 -2.92 35.59
CA ALA A 382 -19.52 -3.63 35.35
C ALA A 382 -18.96 -3.39 33.93
N VAL A 383 -19.83 -3.30 32.92
CA VAL A 383 -19.48 -2.91 31.54
C VAL A 383 -19.08 -1.43 31.44
N GLY A 384 -19.72 -0.55 32.22
CA GLY A 384 -19.46 0.90 32.20
C GLY A 384 -18.23 1.33 33.00
N TYR A 385 -17.84 0.58 34.03
CA TYR A 385 -16.79 1.00 34.97
C TYR A 385 -15.57 0.06 35.05
N ASN A 386 -15.52 -1.07 34.33
CA ASN A 386 -14.37 -2.00 34.31
C ASN A 386 -13.80 -2.34 35.71
N SER A 387 -14.65 -2.34 36.74
CA SER A 387 -14.27 -2.53 38.13
C SER A 387 -15.38 -3.28 38.83
N ILE A 388 -15.29 -4.61 38.86
CA ILE A 388 -15.86 -5.47 39.89
C ILE A 388 -14.98 -6.73 39.95
N GLU A 389 -14.64 -7.14 41.17
CA GLU A 389 -13.89 -8.35 41.51
C GLU A 389 -14.60 -9.60 40.95
N ALA A 390 -13.83 -10.52 40.37
CA ALA A 390 -14.33 -11.64 39.56
C ALA A 390 -15.30 -12.58 40.31
N GLU A 391 -15.30 -12.58 41.64
CA GLU A 391 -16.17 -13.44 42.46
C GLU A 391 -17.64 -12.96 42.48
N ASP A 392 -17.89 -11.66 42.28
CA ASP A 392 -19.23 -11.07 42.29
C ASP A 392 -19.93 -11.12 40.92
N TRP A 393 -19.18 -11.52 39.88
CA TRP A 393 -19.61 -11.65 38.49
C TRP A 393 -20.30 -12.99 38.20
N GLU A 394 -19.81 -14.10 38.75
CA GLU A 394 -20.41 -15.43 38.52
C GLU A 394 -21.79 -15.58 39.19
N ALA A 395 -21.99 -14.95 40.35
CA ALA A 395 -23.28 -15.00 41.06
C ALA A 395 -24.40 -14.25 40.33
N ALA A 396 -24.08 -13.18 39.59
CA ALA A 396 -25.05 -12.35 38.88
C ALA A 396 -25.47 -12.91 37.50
N THR A 397 -24.70 -13.84 36.93
CA THR A 397 -24.76 -14.27 35.52
C THR A 397 -25.30 -15.69 35.31
N SER A 398 -25.74 -16.36 36.38
CA SER A 398 -26.23 -17.76 36.38
C SER A 398 -27.54 -18.04 35.61
N GLY A 399 -28.14 -17.05 34.94
CA GLY A 399 -29.31 -17.25 34.08
C GLY A 399 -28.93 -17.37 32.59
N GLU A 400 -29.34 -18.46 31.92
CA GLU A 400 -29.00 -18.77 30.52
C GLU A 400 -29.23 -17.61 29.53
N GLU A 401 -30.32 -16.85 29.69
CA GLU A 401 -30.62 -15.72 28.80
C GLU A 401 -29.74 -14.48 29.07
N MET A 402 -29.31 -14.27 30.32
CA MET A 402 -28.43 -13.16 30.68
C MET A 402 -26.98 -13.44 30.28
N SER A 403 -26.52 -14.68 30.38
CA SER A 403 -25.18 -15.08 29.92
C SER A 403 -25.00 -14.85 28.40
N LYS A 404 -26.07 -15.01 27.60
CA LYS A 404 -26.04 -14.71 26.16
C LYS A 404 -25.99 -13.21 25.85
N MET A 405 -26.74 -12.39 26.58
CA MET A 405 -26.70 -10.92 26.40
C MET A 405 -25.34 -10.36 26.84
N GLU A 406 -24.79 -10.92 27.91
CA GLU A 406 -23.46 -10.59 28.42
C GLU A 406 -22.36 -10.92 27.42
N SER A 407 -22.37 -12.12 26.82
CA SER A 407 -21.34 -12.49 25.84
C SER A 407 -21.37 -11.57 24.62
N LEU A 408 -22.56 -11.17 24.17
CA LEU A 408 -22.74 -10.21 23.08
C LEU A 408 -22.25 -8.81 23.44
N LEU A 409 -22.47 -8.36 24.69
CA LEU A 409 -21.98 -7.05 25.15
C LEU A 409 -20.47 -7.04 25.34
N LEU A 410 -19.88 -8.11 25.87
CA LEU A 410 -18.43 -8.25 26.01
C LEU A 410 -17.73 -8.36 24.65
N ASP A 411 -18.31 -9.10 23.71
CA ASP A 411 -17.78 -9.20 22.35
C ASP A 411 -17.83 -7.84 21.63
N LYS A 412 -18.95 -7.12 21.77
CA LYS A 412 -19.09 -5.77 21.22
C LYS A 412 -18.14 -4.77 21.87
N ASN A 413 -17.93 -4.84 23.19
CA ASN A 413 -16.99 -3.98 23.90
C ASN A 413 -15.54 -4.26 23.45
N ARG A 414 -15.12 -5.54 23.43
CA ARG A 414 -13.80 -5.94 22.90
C ARG A 414 -13.59 -5.51 21.45
N LYS A 415 -14.64 -5.61 20.61
CA LYS A 415 -14.59 -5.13 19.22
C LYS A 415 -14.43 -3.62 19.15
N MET A 416 -15.16 -2.86 19.95
CA MET A 416 -15.01 -1.40 20.02
C MET A 416 -13.63 -0.99 20.55
N GLU A 417 -13.10 -1.66 21.56
CA GLU A 417 -11.73 -1.45 22.05
C GLU A 417 -10.69 -1.77 20.98
N HIS A 418 -10.89 -2.83 20.20
CA HIS A 418 -10.03 -3.18 19.08
C HIS A 418 -10.08 -2.13 17.95
N GLU A 419 -11.27 -1.65 17.58
CA GLU A 419 -11.42 -0.58 16.59
C GLU A 419 -10.79 0.73 17.09
N LEU A 420 -10.98 1.08 18.36
CA LEU A 420 -10.39 2.27 18.98
C LEU A 420 -8.85 2.19 18.99
N THR A 421 -8.29 1.03 19.34
CA THR A 421 -6.83 0.81 19.29
C THR A 421 -6.31 0.86 17.85
N GLN A 422 -7.00 0.27 16.87
CA GLN A 422 -6.64 0.42 15.45
C GLN A 422 -6.67 1.88 14.99
N PHE A 423 -7.70 2.64 15.35
CA PHE A 423 -7.78 4.06 14.99
C PHE A 423 -6.67 4.87 15.65
N LYS A 424 -6.31 4.59 16.90
CA LYS A 424 -5.16 5.21 17.57
C LYS A 424 -3.84 4.93 16.84
N VAL A 425 -3.62 3.69 16.40
CA VAL A 425 -2.42 3.33 15.61
C VAL A 425 -2.41 4.07 14.28
N LYS A 426 -3.53 4.08 13.55
CA LYS A 426 -3.65 4.82 12.29
C LYS A 426 -3.40 6.32 12.46
N ILE A 427 -3.89 6.92 13.55
CA ILE A 427 -3.60 8.33 13.87
C ILE A 427 -2.10 8.51 14.11
N ALA A 428 -1.46 7.66 14.91
CA ALA A 428 -0.02 7.74 15.17
C ALA A 428 0.81 7.60 13.88
N GLU A 429 0.46 6.66 13.00
CA GLU A 429 1.11 6.49 11.69
C GLU A 429 0.94 7.72 10.80
N LYS A 430 -0.28 8.28 10.73
CA LYS A 430 -0.54 9.49 9.94
C LYS A 430 0.19 10.70 10.50
N SER A 431 0.24 10.86 11.82
CA SER A 431 1.03 11.92 12.47
C SER A 431 2.52 11.77 12.19
N SER A 432 3.08 10.55 12.25
CA SER A 432 4.48 10.30 11.90
C SER A 432 4.78 10.61 10.42
N LEU A 433 3.88 10.27 9.51
CA LEU A 433 4.02 10.62 8.10
C LEU A 433 3.94 12.12 7.86
N LEU A 434 3.07 12.82 8.59
CA LEU A 434 2.97 14.28 8.53
C LEU A 434 4.27 14.93 9.02
N GLU A 435 4.78 14.51 10.17
CA GLU A 435 6.05 15.01 10.72
C GLU A 435 7.23 14.75 9.77
N ALA A 436 7.29 13.56 9.15
CA ALA A 436 8.30 13.24 8.15
C ALA A 436 8.18 14.11 6.88
N ALA A 437 6.96 14.44 6.46
CA ALA A 437 6.73 15.35 5.34
C ALA A 437 7.14 16.79 5.69
N GLU A 438 6.83 17.26 6.90
CA GLU A 438 7.24 18.58 7.40
C GLU A 438 8.77 18.71 7.52
N VAL A 439 9.46 17.63 7.93
CA VAL A 439 10.93 17.59 7.91
C VAL A 439 11.46 17.74 6.49
N LYS A 440 10.93 16.98 5.52
CA LYS A 440 11.34 17.11 4.11
C LYS A 440 11.07 18.48 3.52
N ILE A 441 9.94 19.10 3.88
CA ILE A 441 9.64 20.48 3.45
C ILE A 441 10.68 21.45 4.01
N ARG A 442 11.07 21.30 5.28
CA ARG A 442 12.13 22.12 5.89
C ARG A 442 13.49 21.90 5.21
N GLU A 443 13.87 20.66 4.95
CA GLU A 443 15.11 20.33 4.24
C GLU A 443 15.13 20.93 2.82
N LEU A 444 14.04 20.81 2.06
CA LEU A 444 13.93 21.40 0.73
C LEU A 444 13.96 22.93 0.78
N ALA A 445 13.33 23.55 1.79
CA ALA A 445 13.39 24.99 1.99
C ALA A 445 14.82 25.47 2.31
N GLU A 446 15.56 24.71 3.13
CA GLU A 446 16.97 24.99 3.42
C GLU A 446 17.85 24.83 2.18
N GLN A 447 17.63 23.78 1.38
CA GLN A 447 18.33 23.60 0.10
C GLN A 447 18.03 24.74 -0.88
N ILE A 448 16.79 25.22 -0.97
CA ILE A 448 16.43 26.37 -1.79
C ILE A 448 17.15 27.63 -1.30
N ASN A 449 17.18 27.86 0.01
CA ASN A 449 17.91 29.01 0.57
C ASN A 449 19.41 28.94 0.29
N GLU A 450 20.04 27.77 0.43
CA GLU A 450 21.47 27.62 0.11
C GLU A 450 21.74 27.76 -1.40
N GLN A 451 20.85 27.26 -2.25
CA GLN A 451 20.91 27.50 -3.70
C GLN A 451 20.77 28.98 -4.04
N GLN A 452 19.82 29.69 -3.44
CA GLN A 452 19.65 31.14 -3.62
C GLN A 452 20.91 31.88 -3.16
N ARG A 453 21.49 31.52 -2.02
CA ARG A 453 22.73 32.12 -1.51
C ARG A 453 23.93 31.83 -2.41
N LEU A 454 24.00 30.62 -2.98
CA LEU A 454 25.04 30.27 -3.95
C LEU A 454 24.88 31.03 -5.26
N ILE A 455 23.65 31.15 -5.78
CA ILE A 455 23.33 31.96 -6.96
C ILE A 455 23.74 33.41 -6.70
N GLN A 456 23.36 33.98 -5.57
CA GLN A 456 23.74 35.35 -5.21
C GLN A 456 25.27 35.53 -5.14
N LYS A 457 26.00 34.56 -4.58
CA LYS A 457 27.48 34.58 -4.60
C LYS A 457 28.05 34.47 -6.01
N LEU A 458 27.49 33.61 -6.86
CA LEU A 458 27.92 33.45 -8.24
C LEU A 458 27.60 34.72 -9.05
N GLU A 459 26.47 35.37 -8.81
CA GLU A 459 26.11 36.66 -9.39
C GLU A 459 27.08 37.75 -8.93
N ASP A 460 27.42 37.81 -7.63
CA ASP A 460 28.42 38.73 -7.09
C ASP A 460 29.83 38.48 -7.67
N ASP A 461 30.21 37.21 -7.87
CA ASP A 461 31.50 36.82 -8.43
C ASP A 461 31.56 37.06 -9.95
N ILE A 462 30.44 36.87 -10.66
CA ILE A 462 30.29 37.27 -12.06
C ILE A 462 30.36 38.80 -12.18
N LEU A 463 29.70 39.56 -11.30
CA LEU A 463 29.79 41.02 -11.24
C LEU A 463 31.24 41.49 -11.05
N LYS A 464 31.98 40.86 -10.13
CA LYS A 464 33.42 41.12 -9.94
C LYS A 464 34.25 40.71 -11.15
N GLY A 465 33.95 39.57 -11.77
CA GLY A 465 34.62 39.10 -12.99
C GLY A 465 34.37 40.00 -14.22
N TYR A 466 33.17 40.54 -14.37
CA TYR A 466 32.83 41.49 -15.44
C TYR A 466 33.51 42.85 -15.24
N SER A 467 33.76 43.28 -14.00
CA SER A 467 34.59 44.48 -13.76
C SER A 467 36.06 44.32 -14.17
N SER A 468 36.52 43.09 -14.43
CA SER A 468 37.87 42.79 -14.94
C SER A 468 37.94 42.58 -16.46
N ASN A 469 36.80 42.45 -17.15
CA ASN A 469 36.77 42.00 -18.55
C ASN A 469 36.86 43.14 -19.59
N GLU A 470 37.06 44.39 -19.18
CA GLU A 470 37.30 45.51 -20.12
C GLU A 470 38.77 45.66 -20.57
N LYS A 471 39.72 44.86 -20.06
CA LYS A 471 41.13 44.96 -20.49
C LYS A 471 41.84 43.61 -20.64
N LYS A 472 41.60 42.94 -21.77
CA LYS A 472 42.61 42.39 -22.71
C LYS A 472 42.06 41.17 -23.45
N GLY A 473 41.84 41.34 -24.74
CA GLY A 473 41.90 40.24 -25.70
C GLY A 473 43.36 39.86 -26.01
N SER A 474 43.51 38.65 -26.53
CA SER A 474 44.74 38.02 -27.02
C SER A 474 45.59 37.34 -25.94
N PHE A 475 45.51 36.01 -25.87
CA PHE A 475 46.62 35.06 -26.02
C PHE A 475 46.09 33.66 -25.70
N PHE A 476 45.79 32.90 -26.76
CA PHE A 476 45.50 31.47 -26.71
C PHE A 476 46.60 30.80 -27.53
N ASP A 477 47.68 30.37 -26.88
CA ASP A 477 48.58 29.36 -27.41
C ASP A 477 49.39 28.72 -26.27
N ASP A 478 49.68 27.44 -26.46
CA ASP A 478 50.69 26.63 -25.77
C ASP A 478 50.35 26.02 -24.38
N TRP A 479 49.94 24.75 -24.41
CA TRP A 479 49.89 23.84 -23.27
C TRP A 479 50.84 22.68 -23.59
N ASP A 480 52.12 22.85 -23.26
CA ASP A 480 53.10 21.75 -23.26
C ASP A 480 53.41 21.32 -21.83
N LEU A 481 53.37 20.01 -21.63
CA LEU A 481 53.54 19.30 -20.37
C LEU A 481 55.02 18.94 -20.22
N SER A 482 55.69 19.48 -19.20
CA SER A 482 56.96 18.91 -18.74
C SER A 482 56.98 18.73 -17.22
N GLU A 483 56.92 17.46 -16.81
CA GLU A 483 57.52 16.98 -15.57
C GLU A 483 59.02 17.31 -15.54
N SER A 484 59.51 17.89 -14.44
CA SER A 484 60.77 17.48 -13.80
C SER A 484 61.01 18.29 -12.52
N GLY A 485 61.46 17.60 -11.47
CA GLY A 485 61.62 18.13 -10.12
C GLY A 485 62.88 18.96 -9.87
N GLY A 486 63.05 19.34 -8.60
CA GLY A 486 64.30 19.93 -8.11
C GLY A 486 64.12 20.92 -6.97
N THR A 487 64.32 20.44 -5.74
CA THR A 487 64.58 21.17 -4.51
C THR A 487 65.74 22.17 -4.62
N ASN A 488 65.57 23.43 -4.17
CA ASN A 488 66.36 24.09 -3.09
C ASN A 488 66.28 25.65 -3.09
N GLN A 489 65.80 26.17 -1.96
CA GLN A 489 66.34 27.27 -1.12
C GLN A 489 66.76 28.67 -1.66
N VAL A 490 66.13 29.69 -1.03
CA VAL A 490 66.67 30.91 -0.37
C VAL A 490 66.57 32.29 -1.08
N GLU A 491 65.72 33.12 -0.45
CA GLU A 491 65.74 34.57 -0.13
C GLU A 491 66.09 35.68 -1.14
N SER A 492 65.09 36.57 -1.28
CA SER A 492 65.13 38.04 -1.15
C SER A 492 65.87 38.90 -2.20
N ALA A 493 65.09 39.61 -3.03
CA ALA A 493 65.32 41.03 -3.34
C ALA A 493 64.11 41.63 -4.09
N GLU A 494 63.64 42.78 -3.61
CA GLU A 494 62.61 43.61 -4.23
C GLU A 494 62.99 44.10 -5.63
N GLN A 495 62.10 43.94 -6.61
CA GLN A 495 61.99 44.88 -7.72
C GLN A 495 60.60 44.85 -8.37
N ARG A 496 59.91 45.99 -8.25
CA ARG A 496 58.69 46.43 -8.95
C ARG A 496 58.41 45.69 -10.27
N ARG A 497 57.32 44.93 -10.31
CA ARG A 497 56.37 44.89 -11.45
C ARG A 497 54.93 44.64 -10.98
N VAL A 498 54.02 45.22 -11.74
CA VAL A 498 52.55 45.31 -11.67
C VAL A 498 51.88 43.91 -11.78
N PRO A 499 50.63 43.71 -11.29
CA PRO A 499 50.18 42.46 -10.69
C PRO A 499 49.72 41.42 -11.71
N SER A 500 50.42 40.28 -11.77
CA SER A 500 49.95 39.04 -12.41
C SER A 500 49.79 37.89 -11.40
N ASP A 501 50.45 37.96 -10.23
CA ASP A 501 50.45 36.88 -9.24
C ASP A 501 49.13 36.75 -8.45
N LEU A 502 48.32 37.80 -8.41
CA LEU A 502 47.00 37.76 -7.76
C LEU A 502 45.99 36.93 -8.54
N ASP A 503 46.10 36.87 -9.87
CA ASP A 503 45.15 36.16 -10.75
C ASP A 503 45.41 34.64 -10.76
N GLN A 504 46.69 34.23 -10.78
CA GLN A 504 47.04 32.82 -10.58
C GLN A 504 46.73 32.35 -9.16
N SER A 505 46.95 33.20 -8.13
CA SER A 505 46.54 32.92 -6.75
C SER A 505 45.02 32.81 -6.61
N SER A 506 44.25 33.64 -7.33
CA SER A 506 42.78 33.61 -7.35
C SER A 506 42.27 32.32 -8.00
N MET A 507 42.79 31.95 -9.17
CA MET A 507 42.41 30.70 -9.86
C MET A 507 42.81 29.45 -9.04
N LEU A 508 43.99 29.43 -8.43
CA LEU A 508 44.40 28.34 -7.53
C LEU A 508 43.54 28.28 -6.27
N LYS A 509 43.08 29.42 -5.73
CA LYS A 509 42.10 29.46 -4.63
C LYS A 509 40.74 28.90 -5.05
N VAL A 510 40.29 29.19 -6.27
CA VAL A 510 39.05 28.62 -6.83
C VAL A 510 39.19 27.10 -6.99
N ILE A 511 40.30 26.60 -7.53
CA ILE A 511 40.56 25.16 -7.67
C ILE A 511 40.68 24.48 -6.30
N CYS A 512 41.36 25.10 -5.33
CA CYS A 512 41.41 24.61 -3.95
C CYS A 512 40.00 24.54 -3.33
N ASN A 513 39.20 25.59 -3.49
CA ASN A 513 37.82 25.63 -2.99
C ASN A 513 36.92 24.59 -3.69
N GLN A 514 37.08 24.37 -4.99
CA GLN A 514 36.36 23.33 -5.72
C GLN A 514 36.77 21.93 -5.23
N ARG A 515 38.07 21.65 -5.11
CA ARG A 515 38.60 20.41 -4.55
C ARG A 515 38.09 20.17 -3.13
N ASP A 516 38.07 21.20 -2.30
CA ASP A 516 37.63 21.09 -0.91
C ASP A 516 36.10 20.90 -0.83
N ARG A 517 35.33 21.48 -1.76
CA ARG A 517 33.89 21.20 -1.95
C ARG A 517 33.64 19.77 -2.40
N PHE A 518 34.44 19.25 -3.33
CA PHE A 518 34.36 17.84 -3.74
C PHE A 518 34.72 16.91 -2.59
N ARG A 519 35.75 17.21 -1.80
CA ARG A 519 36.09 16.45 -0.57
C ARG A 519 35.00 16.53 0.49
N ALA A 520 34.35 17.69 0.67
CA ALA A 520 33.23 17.82 1.59
C ALA A 520 32.05 16.95 1.15
N ARG A 521 31.67 17.01 -0.14
CA ARG A 521 30.61 16.18 -0.70
C ARG A 521 30.92 14.69 -0.63
N LEU A 522 32.19 14.31 -0.84
CA LEU A 522 32.63 12.92 -0.71
C LEU A 522 32.43 12.42 0.73
N ARG A 523 32.87 13.20 1.73
CA ARG A 523 32.68 12.87 3.15
C ARG A 523 31.20 12.79 3.55
N GLU A 524 30.38 13.71 3.07
CA GLU A 524 28.93 13.69 3.32
C GLU A 524 28.29 12.43 2.73
N THR A 525 28.62 12.06 1.49
CA THR A 525 28.13 10.83 0.88
C THR A 525 28.64 9.57 1.58
N GLU A 526 29.88 9.57 2.08
CA GLU A 526 30.42 8.48 2.90
C GLU A 526 29.69 8.33 4.24
N GLU A 527 29.33 9.45 4.88
CA GLU A 527 28.53 9.46 6.11
C GLU A 527 27.09 9.01 5.87
N GLU A 528 26.46 9.41 4.77
CA GLU A 528 25.14 8.91 4.36
C GLU A 528 25.16 7.41 4.11
N ILE A 529 26.18 6.90 3.41
CA ILE A 529 26.38 5.45 3.20
C ILE A 529 26.55 4.74 4.55
N ARG A 530 27.31 5.31 5.49
CA ARG A 530 27.47 4.75 6.83
C ARG A 530 26.14 4.69 7.59
N LYS A 531 25.35 5.78 7.58
CA LYS A 531 24.03 5.85 8.22
C LYS A 531 23.03 4.87 7.60
N LEU A 532 23.02 4.74 6.27
CA LEU A 532 22.19 3.78 5.56
C LEU A 532 22.56 2.33 5.91
N ASN A 533 23.85 2.01 5.99
CA ASN A 533 24.32 0.70 6.41
C ASN A 533 23.92 0.37 7.86
N GLU A 534 24.00 1.35 8.77
CA GLU A 534 23.54 1.19 10.15
C GLU A 534 22.03 0.95 10.22
N LYS A 535 21.24 1.70 9.44
CA LYS A 535 19.79 1.51 9.33
C LYS A 535 19.42 0.15 8.74
N ILE A 536 20.14 -0.32 7.72
CA ILE A 536 19.97 -1.68 7.17
C ILE A 536 20.29 -2.72 8.25
N GLY A 537 21.34 -2.51 9.04
CA GLY A 537 21.68 -3.37 10.18
C GLY A 537 20.55 -3.46 11.20
N MET A 538 20.01 -2.32 11.64
CA MET A 538 18.89 -2.27 12.59
C MET A 538 17.62 -2.91 12.04
N LEU A 539 17.24 -2.61 10.79
CA LEU A 539 16.06 -3.23 10.17
C LEU A 539 16.22 -4.75 9.99
N THR A 540 17.44 -5.23 9.76
CA THR A 540 17.72 -6.66 9.65
C THR A 540 17.56 -7.36 11.01
N THR A 541 18.03 -6.74 12.10
CA THR A 541 17.86 -7.31 13.44
C THR A 541 16.40 -7.29 13.89
N GLU A 542 15.66 -6.22 13.59
CA GLU A 542 14.22 -6.16 13.83
C GLU A 542 13.45 -7.21 13.03
N LEU A 543 13.78 -7.40 11.75
CA LEU A 543 13.15 -8.42 10.91
C LEU A 543 13.38 -9.83 11.47
N GLU A 544 14.60 -10.18 11.87
CA GLU A 544 14.88 -11.48 12.49
C GLU A 544 14.20 -11.63 13.85
N LYS A 545 14.08 -10.56 14.64
CA LYS A 545 13.32 -10.57 15.90
C LYS A 545 11.83 -10.83 15.66
N THR A 546 11.20 -10.09 14.75
CA THR A 546 9.78 -10.28 14.39
C THR A 546 9.54 -11.66 13.81
N LYS A 547 10.45 -12.17 12.98
CA LYS A 547 10.38 -13.53 12.44
C LYS A 547 10.46 -14.59 13.54
N ALA A 548 11.35 -14.43 14.53
CA ALA A 548 11.42 -15.32 15.68
C ALA A 548 10.15 -15.27 16.54
N ASP A 549 9.58 -14.08 16.75
CA ASP A 549 8.35 -13.91 17.51
C ASP A 549 7.13 -14.50 16.76
N ASN A 550 7.07 -14.36 15.42
CA ASN A 550 6.04 -14.99 14.60
C ASN A 550 6.10 -16.53 14.65
N VAL A 551 7.30 -17.13 14.66
CA VAL A 551 7.47 -18.58 14.82
C VAL A 551 7.01 -19.04 16.21
N LYS A 552 7.32 -18.29 17.26
CA LYS A 552 6.82 -18.56 18.62
C LYS A 552 5.30 -18.42 18.71
N LEU A 553 4.73 -17.42 18.05
CA LEU A 553 3.29 -17.19 18.00
C LEU A 553 2.59 -18.36 17.30
N TYR A 554 3.12 -18.81 16.16
CA TYR A 554 2.64 -20.00 15.46
C TYR A 554 2.71 -21.24 16.37
N GLY A 555 3.80 -21.44 17.10
CA GLY A 555 3.92 -22.51 18.09
C GLY A 555 2.88 -22.43 19.21
N LYS A 556 2.56 -21.23 19.71
CA LYS A 556 1.50 -21.02 20.70
C LYS A 556 0.10 -21.28 20.15
N ILE A 557 -0.19 -20.82 18.92
CA ILE A 557 -1.46 -21.08 18.24
C ILE A 557 -1.65 -22.58 18.06
N ARG A 558 -0.62 -23.29 17.59
CA ARG A 558 -0.64 -24.75 17.46
C ARG A 558 -0.84 -25.44 18.81
N TYR A 559 -0.11 -25.04 19.84
CA TYR A 559 -0.28 -25.60 21.19
C TYR A 559 -1.71 -25.42 21.71
N VAL A 560 -2.31 -24.23 21.51
CA VAL A 560 -3.69 -23.95 21.90
C VAL A 560 -4.69 -24.74 21.04
N GLN A 561 -4.46 -24.87 19.74
CA GLN A 561 -5.27 -25.69 18.84
C GLN A 561 -5.22 -27.17 19.22
N ASP A 562 -4.04 -27.71 19.51
CA ASP A 562 -3.86 -29.09 19.97
C ASP A 562 -4.56 -29.31 21.32
N TYR A 563 -4.43 -28.39 22.28
CA TYR A 563 -5.11 -28.46 23.59
C TYR A 563 -6.64 -28.35 23.48
N ASN A 564 -7.14 -27.53 22.55
CA ASN A 564 -8.57 -27.40 22.28
C ASN A 564 -9.11 -28.62 21.53
N SER A 565 -8.30 -29.24 20.67
CA SER A 565 -8.63 -30.49 19.99
C SER A 565 -8.69 -31.68 20.97
N GLU A 566 -7.83 -31.71 21.98
CA GLU A 566 -7.82 -32.74 23.04
C GLU A 566 -9.05 -32.63 23.97
N LYS A 567 -9.57 -31.41 24.20
CA LYS A 567 -10.81 -31.19 24.97
C LYS A 567 -12.09 -31.58 24.21
N VAL A 568 -12.03 -31.75 22.89
CA VAL A 568 -13.20 -32.04 22.02
C VAL A 568 -13.38 -33.55 21.74
N ILE A 569 -12.52 -34.43 22.24
CA ILE A 569 -12.58 -35.88 21.96
C ILE A 569 -13.78 -36.61 22.62
N SER A 570 -14.62 -35.96 23.43
CA SER A 570 -15.77 -36.63 24.08
C SER A 570 -17.16 -36.40 23.45
N ARG A 571 -17.30 -35.67 22.33
CA ARG A 571 -18.59 -35.61 21.61
C ARG A 571 -18.41 -35.65 20.10
N GLY A 572 -18.98 -36.69 19.50
CA GLY A 572 -18.75 -37.09 18.13
C GLY A 572 -19.30 -36.15 17.05
N SER A 573 -18.94 -36.56 15.82
CA SER A 573 -19.35 -36.06 14.51
C SER A 573 -18.38 -35.07 13.85
N LYS A 574 -17.51 -35.64 13.01
CA LYS A 574 -16.71 -34.93 12.00
C LYS A 574 -17.66 -34.28 10.99
N LYS A 575 -17.62 -32.95 10.90
CA LYS A 575 -17.86 -32.21 9.66
C LYS A 575 -16.68 -31.29 9.42
N TYR A 576 -15.98 -31.54 8.32
CA TYR A 576 -15.02 -30.61 7.73
C TYR A 576 -15.78 -29.32 7.39
N ALA A 577 -15.62 -28.30 8.22
CA ALA A 577 -15.93 -26.92 7.83
C ALA A 577 -14.70 -26.41 7.09
N GLU A 578 -14.81 -26.46 5.76
CA GLU A 578 -13.87 -25.84 4.83
C GLU A 578 -14.10 -24.33 4.94
N ASP A 579 -13.24 -23.65 5.72
CA ASP A 579 -13.30 -22.23 6.00
C ASP A 579 -12.78 -21.45 4.77
N LEU A 580 -13.74 -21.02 3.94
CA LEU A 580 -13.54 -20.47 2.59
C LEU A 580 -13.07 -19.00 2.58
N GLU A 581 -12.15 -18.62 3.48
CA GLU A 581 -11.61 -17.25 3.56
C GLU A 581 -10.09 -17.16 3.79
N SER A 582 -9.34 -18.27 3.66
CA SER A 582 -7.90 -18.32 4.04
C SER A 582 -6.88 -18.32 2.90
N GLY A 583 -7.28 -18.00 1.66
CA GLY A 583 -6.41 -18.11 0.47
C GLY A 583 -5.12 -17.26 0.49
N LEU A 584 -5.07 -16.17 1.26
CA LEU A 584 -3.86 -15.33 1.42
C LEU A 584 -3.10 -15.59 2.74
N SER A 585 -3.81 -16.03 3.80
CA SER A 585 -3.21 -16.35 5.10
C SER A 585 -2.47 -17.67 5.06
N SER A 586 -2.94 -18.62 4.24
CA SER A 586 -2.35 -19.95 4.10
C SER A 586 -0.88 -19.93 3.66
N ASP A 587 -0.48 -19.01 2.79
CA ASP A 587 0.91 -18.93 2.30
C ASP A 587 1.88 -18.43 3.39
N VAL A 588 1.44 -17.41 4.15
CA VAL A 588 2.23 -16.85 5.26
C VAL A 588 2.32 -17.86 6.40
N GLU A 589 1.18 -18.48 6.73
CA GLU A 589 1.10 -19.54 7.74
C GLU A 589 1.93 -20.76 7.33
N SER A 590 1.88 -21.20 6.08
CA SER A 590 2.69 -22.31 5.55
C SER A 590 4.19 -22.02 5.62
N LYS A 591 4.60 -20.77 5.40
CA LYS A 591 6.00 -20.37 5.55
C LYS A 591 6.48 -20.47 6.99
N TYR A 592 5.71 -19.97 7.95
CA TYR A 592 6.07 -20.05 9.37
C TYR A 592 5.90 -21.46 9.95
N LYS A 593 4.92 -22.22 9.45
CA LYS A 593 4.75 -23.65 9.71
C LYS A 593 5.98 -24.44 9.32
N LYS A 594 6.48 -24.25 8.11
CA LYS A 594 7.69 -24.93 7.63
C LYS A 594 8.91 -24.56 8.49
N ILE A 595 9.09 -23.28 8.81
CA ILE A 595 10.18 -22.83 9.69
C ILE A 595 10.07 -23.45 11.09
N TYR A 596 8.87 -23.51 11.65
CA TYR A 596 8.61 -24.14 12.94
C TYR A 596 8.86 -25.67 12.92
N GLU A 597 8.38 -26.36 11.88
CA GLU A 597 8.59 -27.81 11.70
C GLU A 597 10.06 -28.15 11.50
N ASP A 598 10.80 -27.33 10.74
CA ASP A 598 12.24 -27.48 10.54
C ASP A 598 13.02 -27.23 11.84
N ASP A 599 12.58 -26.28 12.69
CA ASP A 599 13.21 -26.00 13.99
C ASP A 599 12.89 -27.06 15.06
N ILE A 600 11.70 -27.68 15.00
CA ILE A 600 11.28 -28.70 15.98
C ILE A 600 11.71 -30.12 15.59
N ASN A 601 12.02 -30.35 14.31
CA ASN A 601 12.43 -31.66 13.82
C ASN A 601 13.88 -31.97 14.26
N PRO A 602 14.08 -32.98 15.14
CA PRO A 602 15.40 -33.32 15.65
C PRO A 602 16.37 -33.77 14.55
N PHE A 603 15.87 -34.35 13.44
CA PHE A 603 16.69 -34.75 12.31
C PHE A 603 17.08 -33.58 11.40
N ALA A 604 16.22 -32.56 11.28
CA ALA A 604 16.56 -31.34 10.55
C ALA A 604 17.62 -30.53 11.32
N ALA A 605 17.43 -30.35 12.63
CA ALA A 605 18.41 -29.75 13.52
C ALA A 605 19.73 -30.54 13.54
N PHE A 606 19.67 -31.87 13.59
CA PHE A 606 20.85 -32.73 13.54
C PHE A 606 21.57 -32.64 12.18
N SER A 607 20.87 -32.71 11.05
CA SER A 607 21.48 -32.58 9.72
C SER A 607 22.10 -31.19 9.49
N LYS A 608 21.50 -30.14 10.06
CA LYS A 608 22.04 -28.78 10.05
C LYS A 608 23.30 -28.69 10.90
N LYS A 609 23.28 -29.25 12.11
CA LYS A 609 24.43 -29.33 13.01
C LYS A 609 25.57 -30.18 12.42
N GLU A 610 25.26 -31.29 11.75
CA GLU A 610 26.24 -32.13 11.04
C GLU A 610 26.85 -31.37 9.86
N ARG A 611 26.05 -30.67 9.04
CA ARG A 611 26.57 -29.82 7.97
C ARG A 611 27.44 -28.69 8.50
N ASP A 612 27.06 -28.06 9.61
CA ASP A 612 27.84 -26.99 10.24
C ASP A 612 29.14 -27.51 10.86
N GLN A 613 29.12 -28.74 11.40
CA GLN A 613 30.30 -29.41 11.92
C GLN A 613 31.26 -29.82 10.78
N ARG A 614 30.75 -30.43 9.72
CA ARG A 614 31.49 -30.69 8.47
C ARG A 614 32.07 -29.39 7.91
N TYR A 615 31.30 -28.30 7.92
CA TYR A 615 31.77 -27.00 7.46
C TYR A 615 32.87 -26.42 8.36
N LYS A 616 32.81 -26.63 9.68
CA LYS A 616 33.88 -26.24 10.61
C LYS A 616 35.14 -27.09 10.45
N GLU A 617 34.98 -28.38 10.15
CA GLU A 617 36.05 -29.34 9.88
C GLU A 617 36.77 -29.11 8.55
N LEU A 618 36.18 -28.34 7.62
CA LEU A 618 36.85 -27.92 6.38
C LEU A 618 38.03 -26.97 6.69
N GLY A 619 39.16 -27.21 6.03
CA GLY A 619 40.32 -26.31 6.08
C GLY A 619 39.97 -24.93 5.52
N LEU A 620 40.77 -23.90 5.87
CA LEU A 620 40.56 -22.52 5.40
C LEU A 620 40.48 -22.43 3.87
N ARG A 621 41.27 -23.23 3.15
CA ARG A 621 41.26 -23.30 1.69
C ARG A 621 39.95 -23.90 1.16
N ASP A 622 39.49 -24.99 1.76
CA ASP A 622 38.23 -25.64 1.35
C ASP A 622 37.00 -24.79 1.70
N LYS A 623 37.05 -24.00 2.78
CA LYS A 623 36.01 -23.00 3.11
C LYS A 623 35.92 -21.90 2.08
N ILE A 624 37.06 -21.40 1.59
CA ILE A 624 37.10 -20.39 0.51
C ILE A 624 36.57 -21.00 -0.80
N THR A 625 36.97 -22.23 -1.14
CA THR A 625 36.47 -22.93 -2.33
C THR A 625 34.98 -23.23 -2.25
N LEU A 626 34.47 -23.66 -1.10
CA LEU A 626 33.05 -23.97 -0.91
C LEU A 626 32.18 -22.70 -0.89
N SER A 627 32.68 -21.60 -0.28
CA SER A 627 31.98 -20.31 -0.28
C SER A 627 31.99 -19.65 -1.66
N SER A 628 33.13 -19.67 -2.36
CA SER A 628 33.24 -19.23 -3.76
C SER A 628 32.37 -20.10 -4.67
N GLY A 629 32.40 -21.42 -4.50
CA GLY A 629 31.56 -22.36 -5.24
C GLY A 629 30.06 -22.15 -4.99
N ARG A 630 29.63 -21.94 -3.74
CA ARG A 630 28.22 -21.61 -3.44
C ARG A 630 27.81 -20.25 -3.96
N PHE A 631 28.69 -19.25 -3.91
CA PHE A 631 28.42 -17.93 -4.47
C PHE A 631 28.27 -17.98 -5.99
N LEU A 632 29.18 -18.71 -6.66
CA LEU A 632 29.14 -18.93 -8.09
C LEU A 632 27.90 -19.73 -8.50
N LEU A 633 27.56 -20.84 -7.85
CA LEU A 633 26.43 -21.68 -8.24
C LEU A 633 25.07 -21.12 -7.78
N GLY A 634 25.02 -20.42 -6.64
CA GLY A 634 23.79 -19.95 -6.01
C GLY A 634 23.14 -18.75 -6.68
N ASN A 635 23.92 -17.92 -7.38
CA ASN A 635 23.42 -16.72 -8.04
C ASN A 635 23.51 -16.84 -9.57
N LYS A 636 22.38 -16.64 -10.28
CA LYS A 636 22.32 -16.69 -11.75
C LYS A 636 23.26 -15.68 -12.42
N TYR A 637 23.46 -14.52 -11.78
CA TYR A 637 24.36 -13.49 -12.27
C TYR A 637 25.83 -13.84 -12.03
N ALA A 638 26.16 -14.47 -10.89
CA ALA A 638 27.52 -14.94 -10.61
C ALA A 638 27.94 -16.07 -11.56
N ARG A 639 27.02 -16.98 -11.92
CA ARG A 639 27.26 -18.01 -12.96
C ARG A 639 27.57 -17.38 -14.32
N SER A 640 26.75 -16.42 -14.72
CA SER A 640 26.93 -15.73 -16.00
C SER A 640 28.23 -14.92 -16.02
N PHE A 641 28.50 -14.19 -14.93
CA PHE A 641 29.75 -13.44 -14.77
C PHE A 641 30.98 -14.34 -14.82
N ALA A 642 31.00 -15.47 -14.10
CA ALA A 642 32.12 -16.40 -14.15
C ALA A 642 32.30 -17.05 -15.52
N PHE A 643 31.22 -17.32 -16.24
CA PHE A 643 31.27 -17.82 -17.61
C PHE A 643 31.88 -16.79 -18.58
N PHE A 644 31.44 -15.52 -18.52
CA PHE A 644 32.02 -14.46 -19.34
C PHE A 644 33.44 -14.09 -18.90
N TYR A 645 33.74 -14.16 -17.60
CA TYR A 645 35.07 -13.92 -17.05
C TYR A 645 36.06 -14.98 -17.51
N THR A 646 35.68 -16.27 -17.52
CA THR A 646 36.55 -17.32 -18.06
C THR A 646 36.77 -17.14 -19.55
N ILE A 647 35.74 -16.83 -20.33
CA ILE A 647 35.87 -16.52 -21.76
C ILE A 647 36.79 -15.31 -21.98
N GLY A 648 36.58 -14.22 -21.24
CA GLY A 648 37.40 -13.01 -21.32
C GLY A 648 38.86 -13.27 -20.94
N LEU A 649 39.10 -14.11 -19.93
CA LEU A 649 40.46 -14.53 -19.55
C LEU A 649 41.11 -15.37 -20.65
N HIS A 650 40.37 -16.27 -21.30
CA HIS A 650 40.90 -17.03 -22.44
C HIS A 650 41.22 -16.11 -23.61
N VAL A 651 40.33 -15.16 -23.94
CA VAL A 651 40.60 -14.14 -24.98
C VAL A 651 41.84 -13.33 -24.62
N LEU A 652 41.97 -12.87 -23.38
CA LEU A 652 43.12 -12.09 -22.93
C LEU A 652 44.41 -12.89 -23.01
N VAL A 653 44.43 -14.14 -22.56
CA VAL A 653 45.59 -15.04 -22.68
C VAL A 653 45.93 -15.29 -24.14
N PHE A 654 44.94 -15.55 -25.01
CA PHE A 654 45.16 -15.69 -26.45
C PHE A 654 45.72 -14.40 -27.07
N THR A 655 45.24 -13.23 -26.64
CA THR A 655 45.72 -11.94 -27.14
C THR A 655 47.14 -11.64 -26.66
N CYS A 656 47.46 -11.97 -25.40
CA CYS A 656 48.81 -11.87 -24.88
C CYS A 656 49.76 -12.83 -25.59
N LEU A 657 49.37 -14.09 -25.79
CA LEU A 657 50.17 -15.07 -26.54
C LEU A 657 50.33 -14.65 -28.01
N TYR A 658 49.29 -14.09 -28.63
CA TYR A 658 49.34 -13.55 -29.98
C TYR A 658 50.27 -12.34 -30.06
N ARG A 659 50.19 -11.41 -29.12
CA ARG A 659 51.10 -10.24 -29.03
C ARG A 659 52.54 -10.68 -28.76
N MET A 660 52.76 -11.65 -27.86
CA MET A 660 54.07 -12.21 -27.56
C MET A 660 54.65 -12.95 -28.77
N SER A 661 53.80 -13.69 -29.50
CA SER A 661 54.16 -14.34 -30.76
C SER A 661 54.47 -13.31 -31.85
N ALA A 662 53.68 -12.26 -31.99
CA ALA A 662 53.91 -11.17 -32.95
C ALA A 662 55.19 -10.37 -32.63
N LEU A 663 55.46 -10.11 -31.34
CA LEU A 663 56.69 -9.46 -30.89
C LEU A 663 57.90 -10.39 -31.06
N SER A 664 57.75 -11.69 -30.84
CA SER A 664 58.79 -12.69 -31.13
C SER A 664 59.03 -12.83 -32.65
N TYR A 665 58.02 -12.60 -33.47
CA TYR A 665 58.14 -12.55 -34.94
C TYR A 665 58.86 -11.27 -35.39
N LEU A 666 58.56 -10.11 -34.79
CA LEU A 666 59.28 -8.85 -35.06
C LEU A 666 60.73 -8.88 -34.56
N SER A 667 61.01 -9.52 -33.42
CA SER A 667 62.37 -9.69 -32.90
C SER A 667 63.23 -10.64 -33.73
N HIS A 668 62.63 -11.40 -34.66
CA HIS A 668 63.30 -12.28 -35.61
C HIS A 668 63.10 -11.86 -37.07
N GLY A 669 62.83 -10.57 -37.32
CA GLY A 669 62.86 -9.99 -38.67
C GLY A 669 64.30 -9.94 -39.22
N PRO A 670 64.49 -10.17 -40.53
CA PRO A 670 65.81 -10.32 -41.15
C PRO A 670 66.62 -9.02 -41.10
N GLU A 671 67.90 -9.12 -40.76
CA GLU A 671 68.88 -8.06 -40.99
C GLU A 671 69.02 -7.83 -42.50
N GLU A 672 68.34 -6.81 -43.05
CA GLU A 672 68.63 -6.28 -44.37
C GLU A 672 69.55 -5.07 -44.27
N ASN A 673 70.77 -5.28 -44.76
CA ASN A 673 71.78 -4.28 -45.07
C ASN A 673 71.22 -3.20 -46.01
N LEU A 674 71.23 -1.95 -45.57
CA LEU A 674 71.13 -0.79 -46.47
C LEU A 674 72.44 -0.02 -46.46
N VAL A 675 73.21 -0.24 -47.52
CA VAL A 675 74.36 0.57 -47.94
C VAL A 675 73.84 1.81 -48.67
N GLY A 676 74.28 2.98 -48.19
CA GLY A 676 74.57 4.16 -49.01
C GLY A 676 73.48 5.22 -49.13
N ASP A 677 73.66 6.37 -48.46
CA ASP A 677 74.07 7.57 -49.19
C ASP A 677 74.65 8.69 -48.27
N ASN A 678 75.52 9.48 -48.88
CA ASN A 678 76.40 10.54 -48.38
C ASN A 678 75.82 11.58 -47.39
N VAL A 679 76.52 11.85 -46.27
CA VAL A 679 76.66 13.22 -45.69
C VAL A 679 77.99 13.40 -44.94
N ASN A 680 78.71 14.46 -45.33
CA ASN A 680 79.97 14.98 -44.77
C ASN A 680 79.99 15.21 -43.25
N LEU A 681 81.13 14.90 -42.61
CA LEU A 681 81.53 15.37 -41.28
C LEU A 681 82.82 16.21 -41.40
N PRO A 682 82.90 17.41 -40.82
CA PRO A 682 84.18 18.08 -40.57
C PRO A 682 84.73 17.67 -39.19
N HIS A 683 86.05 17.43 -39.14
CA HIS A 683 86.83 17.34 -37.90
C HIS A 683 86.74 18.63 -37.08
N PRO A 684 86.87 18.50 -35.75
CA PRO A 684 87.99 19.19 -35.11
C PRO A 684 88.73 18.32 -34.08
N GLN A 685 90.06 18.38 -34.22
CA GLN A 685 91.18 18.18 -33.29
C GLN A 685 91.08 17.20 -32.11
#